data_AF-A0A3B9LTY4-F1
#
_entry.id   AF-A0A3B9LTY4-F1
#
_cell.length_a   1.000
_cell.length_b   1.000
_cell.length_c   1.000
_cell.angle_alpha   90.00
_cell.angle_beta   90.00
_cell.angle_gamma   90.00
#
_symmetry.space_group_name_H-M   'P 1'
#
loop_
_entity.id
_entity.type
_entity.pdbx_description
1 polymer ?
#
loop_
_entity_poly.entity_id
_entity_poly.type
_entity_poly.pdbx_seq_one_letter_code
_entity_poly.pdbx_strand_id
1 'polypeptide(L)'
;MISLPITGIVTTNYDRSLHEAYAQFRRHAALPLELRDETLRNAALISEFFVARIHGRAELPECMVVDYYDYERLKQENDYLDFVVTLLRLRPTAFIGFSFLDPAIEEILDGYKKNFGPNYPAMHLAVVPDGIDKRLAAEMAAVNIRVLSYDPADEHKELWRAIRTAQKALPSPAPEIPVTVAVPKDLPQSRLHRVIAFAYARTKAPTSVVRPALEMVQEGVLLAILNDEPSSHLEKTSAVDRLRELMRVDEVTAHVLFNQSFQRLVAAGDVIDAGKYIRRKTGPKGELEARLDELAGAVLNRLKVLYGHDPEMGERKAVRDIWERLFTLRSWDLAPQYAGSIVSRGIEVEDAVDALTNEYFGTKANFRTALRESFLQVIGFPDAAEADALAEISRTAITVQLLLSSPRHALSHAYTLPTKIYFDASVLLPAIAPGHPMYQGNLSAINRLQSAAKAAGRRCDLVIGTEFLEEIVVHRAKAIDLVRELKLEEPKRLTEHILFYSAENTNVFVGAFASLYTDQNPIKRSFPEFLQKIAPYKNEQELTAFLNKQGVMTESMEFYDTNNIEFTHIFSALISGYEELIRQTGKDKERILIQHEAQQLTRLFLDASEGKRTVFVTADRRLQRVVQATNELEKLTGNVLSHIGFIGLIDLLVGLSPDNQIFTRLVWATPRTTAQKQIRDYLVAVTLRQYDEAMVRAMPTVLDEVLAVADVGSTFREGSSRNATDVDEAKKTSTFLDRIESKYFEKMRAVVEQREKTG
;
A
#
# COMPACT_ATOMS: atom_id res chain seq x y z
N MET A 1 -36.40 -5.69 8.30
CA MET A 1 -35.28 -4.79 7.93
C MET A 1 -33.97 -5.24 8.54
N ILE A 2 -33.89 -5.36 9.87
CA ILE A 2 -32.65 -5.78 10.59
C ILE A 2 -32.15 -7.18 10.21
N SER A 3 -33.03 -8.03 9.68
CA SER A 3 -32.68 -9.35 9.16
C SER A 3 -31.91 -9.33 7.84
N LEU A 4 -31.79 -8.18 7.17
CA LEU A 4 -30.96 -8.03 5.97
C LEU A 4 -29.47 -7.92 6.36
N PRO A 5 -28.53 -8.33 5.48
CA PRO A 5 -27.09 -8.17 5.70
C PRO A 5 -26.65 -6.71 5.44
N ILE A 6 -27.18 -5.79 6.23
CA ILE A 6 -26.84 -4.36 6.19
C ILE A 6 -25.81 -4.03 7.26
N THR A 7 -24.92 -3.07 6.99
CA THR A 7 -23.79 -2.70 7.86
C THR A 7 -24.07 -1.49 8.76
N GLY A 8 -25.26 -0.88 8.65
CA GLY A 8 -25.68 0.22 9.51
C GLY A 8 -27.05 0.77 9.09
N ILE A 9 -27.69 1.50 10.00
CA ILE A 9 -28.94 2.24 9.74
C ILE A 9 -28.71 3.71 10.09
N VAL A 10 -29.14 4.59 9.20
CA VAL A 10 -29.19 6.04 9.46
C VAL A 10 -30.66 6.45 9.48
N THR A 11 -31.05 7.21 10.50
CA THR A 11 -32.45 7.59 10.72
C THR A 11 -32.56 9.03 11.20
N THR A 12 -33.63 9.69 10.76
CA THR A 12 -34.08 10.99 11.27
C THR A 12 -35.08 10.84 12.42
N ASN A 13 -35.50 9.60 12.74
CA ASN A 13 -36.38 9.32 13.86
C ASN A 13 -35.66 9.49 15.21
N TYR A 14 -36.37 9.99 16.21
CA TYR A 14 -35.84 10.27 17.54
C TYR A 14 -35.87 9.06 18.49
N ASP A 15 -36.73 8.07 18.22
CA ASP A 15 -37.01 6.93 19.10
C ASP A 15 -35.95 5.81 19.04
N ARG A 16 -36.03 4.84 19.97
CA ARG A 16 -35.09 3.71 20.09
C ARG A 16 -35.56 2.43 19.39
N SER A 17 -36.65 2.46 18.61
CA SER A 17 -37.26 1.24 18.07
C SER A 17 -36.29 0.42 17.23
N LEU A 18 -35.37 1.07 16.49
CA LEU A 18 -34.32 0.40 15.71
C LEU A 18 -33.22 -0.22 16.59
N HIS A 19 -32.85 0.44 17.68
CA HIS A 19 -31.89 -0.11 18.66
C HIS A 19 -32.48 -1.32 19.38
N GLU A 20 -33.73 -1.23 19.80
CA GLU A 20 -34.44 -2.30 20.52
C GLU A 20 -34.68 -3.51 19.62
N ALA A 21 -35.14 -3.28 18.38
CA ALA A 21 -35.33 -4.36 17.42
C ALA A 21 -34.00 -5.04 17.04
N TYR A 22 -32.88 -4.30 17.02
CA TYR A 22 -31.56 -4.89 16.79
C TYR A 22 -31.11 -5.73 17.97
N ALA A 23 -31.24 -5.19 19.18
CA ALA A 23 -30.93 -5.91 20.41
C ALA A 23 -31.75 -7.20 20.54
N GLN A 24 -33.03 -7.17 20.16
CA GLN A 24 -33.90 -8.35 20.20
C GLN A 24 -33.50 -9.40 19.15
N PHE A 25 -33.13 -8.98 17.93
CA PHE A 25 -32.80 -9.90 16.84
C PHE A 25 -31.38 -10.48 16.94
N ARG A 26 -30.38 -9.66 17.29
CA ARG A 26 -28.96 -10.04 17.34
C ARG A 26 -28.45 -10.37 18.74
N ARG A 27 -29.27 -10.17 19.78
CA ARG A 27 -28.89 -10.32 21.21
C ARG A 27 -27.69 -9.44 21.62
N HIS A 28 -27.48 -8.33 20.91
CA HIS A 28 -26.40 -7.37 21.16
C HIS A 28 -26.88 -5.96 20.84
N ALA A 29 -26.44 -4.96 21.60
CA ALA A 29 -26.80 -3.56 21.32
C ALA A 29 -26.10 -3.06 20.06
N ALA A 30 -26.81 -2.31 19.21
CA ALA A 30 -26.19 -1.59 18.10
C ALA A 30 -25.40 -0.39 18.64
N LEU A 31 -24.29 -0.05 17.96
CA LEU A 31 -23.53 1.15 18.31
C LEU A 31 -24.40 2.40 18.07
N PRO A 32 -24.66 3.23 19.09
CA PRO A 32 -25.40 4.47 18.91
C PRO A 32 -24.47 5.57 18.38
N LEU A 33 -24.91 6.22 17.32
CA LEU A 33 -24.24 7.40 16.77
C LEU A 33 -25.23 8.54 16.80
N GLU A 34 -24.85 9.62 17.47
CA GLU A 34 -25.80 10.67 17.84
C GLU A 34 -25.35 12.01 17.29
N LEU A 35 -26.31 12.83 16.85
CA LEU A 35 -26.02 14.19 16.42
C LEU A 35 -25.38 15.01 17.56
N ARG A 36 -24.33 15.78 17.22
CA ARG A 36 -23.52 16.61 18.15
C ARG A 36 -22.80 15.84 19.25
N ASP A 37 -22.61 14.55 19.04
CA ASP A 37 -21.78 13.67 19.85
C ASP A 37 -20.49 13.35 19.07
N GLU A 38 -19.38 13.13 19.77
CA GLU A 38 -18.09 12.77 19.16
C GLU A 38 -18.18 11.48 18.33
N THR A 39 -19.18 10.64 18.62
CA THR A 39 -19.51 9.42 17.89
C THR A 39 -19.80 9.64 16.39
N LEU A 40 -20.40 10.76 15.99
CA LEU A 40 -20.79 11.00 14.59
C LEU A 40 -19.59 11.32 13.68
N ARG A 41 -18.51 11.89 14.22
CA ARG A 41 -17.33 12.34 13.45
C ARG A 41 -16.60 11.21 12.72
N ASN A 42 -16.63 10.01 13.31
CA ASN A 42 -15.93 8.83 12.78
C ASN A 42 -16.89 7.78 12.19
N ALA A 43 -18.19 8.06 12.23
CA ALA A 43 -19.27 7.11 11.97
C ALA A 43 -19.23 6.45 10.59
N ALA A 44 -18.83 7.19 9.55
CA ALA A 44 -18.81 6.66 8.18
C ALA A 44 -17.74 5.55 7.97
N LEU A 45 -16.75 5.48 8.87
CA LEU A 45 -15.65 4.51 8.85
C LEU A 45 -15.89 3.31 9.78
N ILE A 46 -17.01 3.28 10.52
CA ILE A 46 -17.30 2.22 11.50
C ILE A 46 -17.84 0.98 10.79
N SER A 47 -17.09 -0.11 10.77
CA SER A 47 -17.49 -1.39 10.16
C SER A 47 -18.56 -2.16 10.95
N GLU A 48 -18.68 -1.90 12.26
CA GLU A 48 -19.74 -2.46 13.09
C GLU A 48 -21.12 -1.92 12.72
N PHE A 49 -22.15 -2.75 12.92
CA PHE A 49 -23.53 -2.32 12.75
C PHE A 49 -23.85 -1.19 13.73
N PHE A 50 -24.12 -0.02 13.17
CA PHE A 50 -24.52 1.16 13.92
C PHE A 50 -25.96 1.56 13.63
N VAL A 51 -26.55 2.30 14.55
CA VAL A 51 -27.77 3.06 14.31
C VAL A 51 -27.44 4.53 14.58
N ALA A 52 -27.45 5.34 13.52
CA ALA A 52 -27.15 6.75 13.57
C ALA A 52 -28.44 7.58 13.58
N ARG A 53 -28.69 8.31 14.67
CA ARG A 53 -29.81 9.25 14.80
C ARG A 53 -29.32 10.65 14.47
N ILE A 54 -29.49 11.02 13.21
CA ILE A 54 -28.85 12.21 12.65
C ILE A 54 -29.60 13.51 12.95
N HIS A 55 -30.83 13.44 13.47
CA HIS A 55 -31.63 14.60 13.91
C HIS A 55 -31.75 14.69 15.42
N GLY A 56 -30.91 13.97 16.17
CA GLY A 56 -30.97 13.92 17.63
C GLY A 56 -31.86 12.81 18.16
N ARG A 57 -32.10 12.83 19.48
CA ARG A 57 -32.71 11.71 20.21
C ARG A 57 -33.78 12.15 21.19
N ALA A 58 -34.81 11.33 21.35
CA ALA A 58 -35.92 11.61 22.27
C ALA A 58 -35.46 11.68 23.74
N GLU A 59 -34.36 10.99 24.08
CA GLU A 59 -33.80 11.03 25.44
C GLU A 59 -33.11 12.37 25.77
N LEU A 60 -32.78 13.18 24.76
CA LEU A 60 -32.15 14.48 24.92
C LEU A 60 -32.80 15.50 23.99
N PRO A 61 -33.93 16.11 24.39
CA PRO A 61 -34.69 17.01 23.51
C PRO A 61 -33.88 18.19 22.97
N GLU A 62 -32.86 18.64 23.69
CA GLU A 62 -31.98 19.77 23.31
C GLU A 62 -31.15 19.52 22.04
N CYS A 63 -30.94 18.25 21.66
CA CYS A 63 -30.24 17.89 20.43
C CYS A 63 -31.17 17.62 19.24
N MET A 64 -32.49 17.67 19.45
CA MET A 64 -33.47 17.40 18.41
C MET A 64 -33.51 18.53 17.38
N VAL A 65 -33.54 18.16 16.10
CA VAL A 65 -33.71 19.10 14.99
C VAL A 65 -35.18 19.15 14.62
N VAL A 66 -35.89 20.20 15.02
CA VAL A 66 -37.35 20.26 14.89
C VAL A 66 -37.82 21.44 14.03
N ASP A 67 -37.18 22.59 14.19
CA ASP A 67 -37.59 23.83 13.51
C ASP A 67 -36.59 24.32 12.45
N TYR A 68 -36.99 25.36 11.73
CA TYR A 68 -36.18 25.96 10.66
C TYR A 68 -34.78 26.42 11.13
N TYR A 69 -34.66 26.95 12.36
CA TYR A 69 -33.38 27.42 12.87
C TYR A 69 -32.45 26.26 13.21
N ASP A 70 -32.99 25.14 13.69
CA ASP A 70 -32.20 23.93 13.90
C ASP A 70 -31.64 23.40 12.59
N TYR A 71 -32.42 23.42 11.50
CA TYR A 71 -31.94 23.05 10.17
C TYR A 71 -30.86 24.01 9.65
N GLU A 72 -31.03 25.33 9.79
CA GLU A 72 -29.99 26.31 9.41
C GLU A 72 -28.69 26.12 10.21
N ARG A 73 -28.80 25.74 11.48
CA ARG A 73 -27.64 25.39 12.30
C ARG A 73 -26.99 24.09 11.85
N LEU A 74 -27.79 23.06 11.53
CA LEU A 74 -27.31 21.77 11.04
C LEU A 74 -26.52 21.90 9.73
N LYS A 75 -26.93 22.82 8.84
CA LYS A 75 -26.20 23.14 7.59
C LYS A 75 -24.79 23.67 7.81
N GLN A 76 -24.51 24.27 8.96
CA GLN A 76 -23.20 24.82 9.30
C GLN A 76 -22.33 23.79 10.05
N GLU A 77 -22.90 22.63 10.41
CA GLU A 77 -22.19 21.57 11.13
C GLU A 77 -21.45 20.65 10.14
N ASN A 78 -20.14 20.90 9.99
CA ASN A 78 -19.27 20.12 9.10
C ASN A 78 -19.28 18.62 9.41
N ASP A 79 -19.36 18.25 10.70
CA ASP A 79 -19.34 16.84 11.13
C ASP A 79 -20.54 16.04 10.60
N TYR A 80 -21.72 16.67 10.56
CA TYR A 80 -22.94 16.08 10.01
C TYR A 80 -22.83 15.93 8.49
N LEU A 81 -22.41 16.99 7.80
CA LEU A 81 -22.28 16.98 6.34
C LEU A 81 -21.23 15.97 5.88
N ASP A 82 -20.06 15.93 6.54
CA ASP A 82 -19.00 14.98 6.23
C ASP A 82 -19.43 13.54 6.50
N PHE A 83 -20.20 13.27 7.57
CA PHE A 83 -20.74 11.95 7.83
C PHE A 83 -21.65 11.47 6.68
N VAL A 84 -22.65 12.26 6.31
CA VAL A 84 -23.65 11.88 5.29
C VAL A 84 -23.00 11.75 3.91
N VAL A 85 -22.13 12.67 3.54
CA VAL A 85 -21.39 12.64 2.28
C VAL A 85 -20.47 11.42 2.20
N THR A 86 -19.74 11.12 3.27
CA THR A 86 -18.83 9.97 3.32
C THR A 86 -19.60 8.66 3.29
N LEU A 87 -20.76 8.59 3.95
CA LEU A 87 -21.67 7.45 3.91
C LEU A 87 -22.14 7.14 2.47
N LEU A 88 -22.67 8.14 1.76
CA LEU A 88 -23.12 7.98 0.38
C LEU A 88 -21.97 7.66 -0.59
N ARG A 89 -20.75 8.10 -0.28
CA ARG A 89 -19.56 7.74 -1.07
C ARG A 89 -19.13 6.29 -0.88
N LEU A 90 -19.07 5.82 0.36
CA LEU A 90 -18.45 4.53 0.70
C LEU A 90 -19.45 3.36 0.70
N ARG A 91 -20.75 3.62 0.89
CA ARG A 91 -21.76 2.59 1.10
C ARG A 91 -22.95 2.74 0.16
N PRO A 92 -23.26 1.70 -0.65
CA PRO A 92 -24.56 1.61 -1.31
C PRO A 92 -25.68 1.70 -0.26
N THR A 93 -26.57 2.66 -0.44
CA THR A 93 -27.58 3.04 0.58
C THR A 93 -28.98 2.83 0.03
N ALA A 94 -29.86 2.28 0.87
CA ALA A 94 -31.27 2.08 0.56
C ALA A 94 -32.15 3.00 1.43
N PHE A 95 -32.87 3.94 0.81
CA PHE A 95 -33.81 4.85 1.45
C PHE A 95 -35.20 4.20 1.52
N ILE A 96 -35.76 4.05 2.74
CA ILE A 96 -37.03 3.36 3.02
C ILE A 96 -37.80 4.13 4.09
N GLY A 97 -39.14 4.20 3.98
CA GLY A 97 -40.01 4.80 5.01
C GLY A 97 -40.04 6.33 4.99
N PHE A 98 -39.84 6.90 3.81
CA PHE A 98 -39.60 8.32 3.62
C PHE A 98 -40.87 9.09 3.22
N SER A 99 -41.12 10.24 3.86
CA SER A 99 -41.90 11.33 3.26
C SER A 99 -40.91 12.47 2.97
N PHE A 100 -40.75 12.85 1.70
CA PHE A 100 -39.79 13.89 1.29
C PHE A 100 -40.27 15.32 1.60
N LEU A 101 -40.94 15.50 2.74
CA LEU A 101 -41.27 16.81 3.31
C LEU A 101 -40.21 17.26 4.33
N ASP A 102 -39.13 16.50 4.51
CA ASP A 102 -38.02 16.82 5.40
C ASP A 102 -36.98 17.68 4.64
N PRO A 103 -36.86 18.99 4.96
CA PRO A 103 -35.97 19.92 4.26
C PRO A 103 -34.49 19.53 4.33
N ALA A 104 -34.05 18.75 5.32
CA ALA A 104 -32.64 18.36 5.44
C ALA A 104 -32.18 17.45 4.30
N ILE A 105 -33.07 16.59 3.78
CA ILE A 105 -32.66 15.59 2.77
C ILE A 105 -32.59 16.19 1.38
N GLU A 106 -33.47 17.13 1.02
CA GLU A 106 -33.31 17.91 -0.22
C GLU A 106 -31.95 18.61 -0.25
N GLU A 107 -31.53 19.18 0.87
CA GLU A 107 -30.24 19.87 0.99
C GLU A 107 -29.03 18.93 1.03
N ILE A 108 -29.16 17.75 1.65
CA ILE A 108 -28.15 16.69 1.54
C ILE A 108 -27.98 16.27 0.08
N LEU A 109 -29.09 16.08 -0.65
CA LEU A 109 -29.07 15.66 -2.05
C LEU A 109 -28.53 16.76 -2.95
N ASP A 110 -28.84 18.03 -2.68
CA ASP A 110 -28.24 19.17 -3.38
C ASP A 110 -26.75 19.34 -3.06
N GLY A 111 -26.35 19.14 -1.80
CA GLY A 111 -24.95 19.10 -1.39
C GLY A 111 -24.19 17.94 -2.05
N TYR A 112 -24.80 16.76 -2.11
CA TYR A 112 -24.27 15.58 -2.79
C TYR A 112 -24.16 15.82 -4.30
N LYS A 113 -25.17 16.43 -4.92
CA LYS A 113 -25.17 16.82 -6.33
C LYS A 113 -24.09 17.87 -6.63
N LYS A 114 -23.93 18.87 -5.77
CA LYS A 114 -22.88 19.90 -5.88
C LYS A 114 -21.47 19.33 -5.70
N ASN A 115 -21.31 18.33 -4.82
CA ASN A 115 -20.02 17.73 -4.49
C ASN A 115 -19.62 16.56 -5.43
N PHE A 116 -20.58 15.89 -6.07
CA PHE A 116 -20.34 14.64 -6.81
C PHE A 116 -20.93 14.56 -8.23
N GLY A 117 -21.79 15.50 -8.65
CA GLY A 117 -22.34 15.46 -10.01
C GLY A 117 -21.26 15.63 -11.09
N PRO A 118 -21.26 14.89 -12.21
CA PRO A 118 -22.13 13.77 -12.64
C PRO A 118 -21.55 12.35 -12.36
N ASN A 119 -20.48 12.23 -11.58
CA ASN A 119 -19.74 10.98 -11.35
C ASN A 119 -20.01 10.43 -9.95
N TYR A 120 -21.19 9.85 -9.76
CA TYR A 120 -21.61 9.26 -8.49
C TYR A 120 -20.92 7.90 -8.27
N PRO A 121 -20.23 7.71 -7.13
CA PRO A 121 -19.36 6.55 -6.87
C PRO A 121 -20.13 5.23 -6.64
N ALA A 122 -21.38 5.30 -6.21
CA ALA A 122 -22.22 4.16 -5.92
C ALA A 122 -23.63 4.34 -6.49
N MET A 123 -24.30 3.23 -6.82
CA MET A 123 -25.73 3.22 -7.12
C MET A 123 -26.50 3.02 -5.82
N HIS A 124 -27.41 3.94 -5.53
CA HIS A 124 -28.28 3.87 -4.35
C HIS A 124 -29.69 3.42 -4.74
N LEU A 125 -30.51 3.08 -3.75
CA LEU A 125 -31.88 2.64 -3.94
C LEU A 125 -32.83 3.49 -3.10
N ALA A 126 -33.93 3.94 -3.65
CA ALA A 126 -35.03 4.54 -2.89
C ALA A 126 -36.31 3.73 -3.12
N VAL A 127 -36.96 3.28 -2.06
CA VAL A 127 -38.20 2.50 -2.13
C VAL A 127 -39.34 3.35 -1.58
N VAL A 128 -40.27 3.71 -2.46
CA VAL A 128 -41.27 4.75 -2.20
C VAL A 128 -42.70 4.30 -2.53
N PRO A 129 -43.74 4.82 -1.85
CA PRO A 129 -45.12 4.48 -2.18
C PRO A 129 -45.54 5.05 -3.54
N ASP A 130 -46.46 4.37 -4.22
CA ASP A 130 -47.10 4.87 -5.44
C ASP A 130 -47.86 6.18 -5.16
N GLY A 131 -47.60 7.21 -5.96
CA GLY A 131 -48.19 8.55 -5.80
C GLY A 131 -47.20 9.69 -5.52
N ILE A 132 -45.89 9.42 -5.50
CA ILE A 132 -44.85 10.46 -5.41
C ILE A 132 -44.80 11.37 -6.64
N ASP A 133 -44.41 12.64 -6.43
CA ASP A 133 -44.13 13.61 -7.49
C ASP A 133 -43.08 13.08 -8.50
N LYS A 134 -43.46 13.04 -9.77
CA LYS A 134 -42.58 12.62 -10.88
C LYS A 134 -41.31 13.47 -10.99
N ARG A 135 -41.35 14.73 -10.56
CA ARG A 135 -40.19 15.62 -10.51
C ARG A 135 -39.13 15.10 -9.53
N LEU A 136 -39.55 14.67 -8.35
CA LEU A 136 -38.66 14.15 -7.32
C LEU A 136 -37.98 12.85 -7.76
N ALA A 137 -38.74 11.94 -8.39
CA ALA A 137 -38.17 10.72 -8.95
C ALA A 137 -37.08 11.01 -10.01
N ALA A 138 -37.24 12.08 -10.79
CA ALA A 138 -36.24 12.53 -11.75
C ALA A 138 -35.01 13.16 -11.07
N GLU A 139 -35.19 13.93 -9.99
CA GLU A 139 -34.08 14.50 -9.20
C GLU A 139 -33.23 13.42 -8.53
N MET A 140 -33.85 12.36 -7.99
CA MET A 140 -33.15 11.21 -7.42
C MET A 140 -32.37 10.39 -8.48
N ALA A 141 -32.99 10.18 -9.65
CA ALA A 141 -32.31 9.54 -10.77
C ALA A 141 -31.08 10.35 -11.24
N ALA A 142 -31.14 11.69 -11.17
CA ALA A 142 -30.04 12.57 -11.53
C ALA A 142 -28.84 12.50 -10.57
N VAL A 143 -29.01 11.90 -9.37
CA VAL A 143 -27.95 11.64 -8.39
C VAL A 143 -27.58 10.16 -8.22
N ASN A 144 -27.90 9.33 -9.23
CA ASN A 144 -27.65 7.88 -9.24
C ASN A 144 -28.37 7.10 -8.11
N ILE A 145 -29.54 7.59 -7.68
CA ILE A 145 -30.45 6.88 -6.78
C ILE A 145 -31.57 6.26 -7.63
N ARG A 146 -31.62 4.93 -7.67
CA ARG A 146 -32.68 4.19 -8.37
C ARG A 146 -33.95 4.19 -7.53
N VAL A 147 -35.04 4.71 -8.08
CA VAL A 147 -36.35 4.73 -7.41
C VAL A 147 -37.16 3.49 -7.78
N LEU A 148 -37.67 2.77 -6.77
CA LEU A 148 -38.63 1.68 -6.89
C LEU A 148 -39.92 2.09 -6.19
N SER A 149 -41.05 1.96 -6.87
CA SER A 149 -42.35 2.26 -6.28
C SER A 149 -43.06 0.98 -5.81
N TYR A 150 -43.98 1.11 -4.84
CA TYR A 150 -44.80 0.02 -4.31
C TYR A 150 -46.19 0.51 -3.90
N ASP A 151 -47.19 -0.36 -3.89
CA ASP A 151 -48.56 -0.06 -3.48
C ASP A 151 -48.67 0.05 -1.93
N PRO A 152 -49.03 1.24 -1.39
CA PRO A 152 -49.20 1.42 0.05
C PRO A 152 -50.56 0.98 0.60
N ALA A 153 -51.55 0.64 -0.23
CA ALA A 153 -52.97 0.54 0.15
C ALA A 153 -53.30 -0.46 1.27
N ASP A 154 -52.42 -1.42 1.55
CA ASP A 154 -52.59 -2.45 2.58
C ASP A 154 -51.46 -2.39 3.63
N GLU A 155 -51.36 -1.27 4.35
CA GLU A 155 -50.35 -1.04 5.41
C GLU A 155 -48.90 -1.34 4.95
N HIS A 156 -48.57 -0.96 3.72
CA HIS A 156 -47.27 -1.25 3.11
C HIS A 156 -46.91 -2.75 3.04
N LYS A 157 -47.89 -3.66 2.98
CA LYS A 157 -47.65 -5.12 2.92
C LYS A 157 -46.76 -5.53 1.75
N GLU A 158 -46.85 -4.85 0.62
CA GLU A 158 -45.98 -5.11 -0.54
C GLU A 158 -44.50 -4.86 -0.22
N LEU A 159 -44.17 -3.73 0.43
CA LEU A 159 -42.82 -3.42 0.89
C LEU A 159 -42.26 -4.53 1.81
N TRP A 160 -43.06 -4.96 2.79
CA TRP A 160 -42.66 -6.05 3.69
C TRP A 160 -42.50 -7.40 2.98
N ARG A 161 -43.29 -7.66 1.93
CA ARG A 161 -43.13 -8.84 1.08
C ARG A 161 -41.81 -8.78 0.30
N ALA A 162 -41.49 -7.64 -0.30
CA ALA A 162 -40.25 -7.44 -1.03
C ALA A 162 -39.01 -7.65 -0.15
N ILE A 163 -38.99 -7.06 1.06
CA ILE A 163 -37.89 -7.23 2.03
C ILE A 163 -37.70 -8.72 2.41
N ARG A 164 -38.79 -9.46 2.63
CA ARG A 164 -38.72 -10.90 2.94
C ARG A 164 -38.20 -11.73 1.78
N THR A 165 -38.58 -11.39 0.55
CA THR A 165 -38.07 -12.06 -0.66
C THR A 165 -36.58 -11.79 -0.84
N ALA A 166 -36.13 -10.54 -0.66
CA ALA A 166 -34.71 -10.16 -0.74
C ALA A 166 -33.87 -10.93 0.30
N GLN A 167 -34.36 -11.06 1.53
CA GLN A 167 -33.68 -11.86 2.56
C GLN A 167 -33.47 -13.33 2.15
N LYS A 168 -34.44 -13.94 1.46
CA LYS A 168 -34.36 -15.35 1.03
C LYS A 168 -33.44 -15.56 -0.18
N ALA A 169 -33.21 -14.53 -0.98
CA ALA A 169 -32.42 -14.59 -2.20
C ALA A 169 -30.91 -14.37 -1.98
N LEU A 170 -30.51 -13.94 -0.77
CA LEU A 170 -29.12 -13.65 -0.44
C LEU A 170 -28.42 -14.92 0.08
N PRO A 171 -27.29 -15.36 -0.52
CA PRO A 171 -26.52 -16.49 -0.01
C PRO A 171 -25.87 -16.14 1.35
N SER A 172 -25.62 -17.17 2.19
CA SER A 172 -24.82 -17.05 3.43
C SER A 172 -23.48 -16.35 3.16
N PRO A 173 -22.93 -15.60 4.13
CA PRO A 173 -21.78 -14.73 3.88
C PRO A 173 -20.50 -15.56 3.70
N ALA A 174 -20.12 -15.78 2.46
CA ALA A 174 -18.74 -15.99 2.05
C ALA A 174 -18.58 -15.34 0.68
N PRO A 175 -17.96 -14.15 0.57
CA PRO A 175 -17.55 -13.67 -0.72
C PRO A 175 -16.14 -14.20 -1.01
N GLU A 176 -16.06 -15.25 -1.83
CA GLU A 176 -14.93 -15.39 -2.74
C GLU A 176 -15.02 -14.19 -3.70
N ILE A 177 -14.19 -13.17 -3.48
CA ILE A 177 -14.06 -12.05 -4.41
C ILE A 177 -13.14 -12.52 -5.54
N PRO A 178 -13.59 -12.55 -6.81
CA PRO A 178 -12.75 -12.97 -7.92
C PRO A 178 -11.56 -12.01 -8.10
N VAL A 179 -10.34 -12.56 -8.07
CA VAL A 179 -9.10 -11.87 -8.44
C VAL A 179 -9.13 -11.65 -9.95
N THR A 180 -9.77 -10.57 -10.39
CA THR A 180 -9.57 -10.04 -11.73
C THR A 180 -8.81 -8.72 -11.59
N VAL A 181 -7.61 -8.70 -12.18
CA VAL A 181 -6.78 -7.50 -12.37
C VAL A 181 -7.49 -6.60 -13.38
N ALA A 182 -8.59 -5.97 -12.94
CA ALA A 182 -9.29 -5.00 -13.75
C ALA A 182 -8.59 -3.66 -13.58
N VAL A 183 -7.80 -3.27 -14.58
CA VAL A 183 -7.34 -1.87 -14.76
C VAL A 183 -8.59 -0.98 -14.68
N PRO A 184 -8.66 -0.01 -13.75
CA PRO A 184 -9.82 0.86 -13.63
C PRO A 184 -10.09 1.59 -14.95
N LYS A 185 -11.34 1.56 -15.41
CA LYS A 185 -11.79 2.18 -16.67
C LYS A 185 -12.08 3.68 -16.55
N ASP A 186 -11.84 4.27 -15.37
CA ASP A 186 -12.42 5.57 -15.01
C ASP A 186 -11.61 6.78 -15.48
N LEU A 187 -10.34 6.59 -15.89
CA LEU A 187 -9.57 7.59 -16.64
C LEU A 187 -8.96 6.95 -17.90
N PRO A 188 -9.08 7.58 -19.09
CA PRO A 188 -8.35 7.13 -20.27
C PRO A 188 -6.85 7.09 -19.98
N GLN A 189 -6.18 5.97 -20.31
CA GLN A 189 -4.75 5.77 -20.06
C GLN A 189 -3.89 6.94 -20.58
N SER A 190 -4.27 7.51 -21.72
CA SER A 190 -3.60 8.67 -22.31
C SER A 190 -3.66 9.95 -21.47
N ARG A 191 -4.72 10.14 -20.67
CA ARG A 191 -4.82 11.25 -19.71
C ARG A 191 -3.96 10.98 -18.47
N LEU A 192 -3.95 9.75 -17.96
CA LEU A 192 -3.11 9.37 -16.83
C LEU A 192 -1.61 9.48 -17.15
N HIS A 193 -1.18 8.96 -18.30
CA HIS A 193 0.19 9.11 -18.81
C HIS A 193 0.61 10.58 -18.81
N ARG A 194 -0.25 11.46 -19.32
CA ARG A 194 0.01 12.90 -19.38
C ARG A 194 0.21 13.50 -18.00
N VAL A 195 -0.68 13.21 -17.05
CA VAL A 195 -0.55 13.70 -15.67
C VAL A 195 0.76 13.23 -15.05
N ILE A 196 1.11 11.96 -15.22
CA ILE A 196 2.38 11.40 -14.73
C ILE A 196 3.57 12.08 -15.43
N ALA A 197 3.52 12.32 -16.74
CA ALA A 197 4.59 12.99 -17.48
C ALA A 197 4.86 14.41 -17.00
N PHE A 198 3.80 15.22 -16.77
CA PHE A 198 3.96 16.57 -16.22
C PHE A 198 4.46 16.56 -14.78
N ALA A 199 3.94 15.66 -13.95
CA ALA A 199 4.40 15.49 -12.59
C ALA A 199 5.88 15.06 -12.56
N TYR A 200 6.27 14.11 -13.41
CA TYR A 200 7.64 13.61 -13.52
C TYR A 200 8.60 14.72 -13.94
N ALA A 201 8.29 15.43 -15.02
CA ALA A 201 9.09 16.58 -15.47
C ALA A 201 9.24 17.64 -14.38
N ARG A 202 8.23 17.79 -13.52
CA ARG A 202 8.31 18.72 -12.40
C ARG A 202 9.29 18.26 -11.32
N THR A 203 9.37 16.96 -11.05
CA THR A 203 10.37 16.40 -10.12
C THR A 203 11.82 16.68 -10.52
N LYS A 204 12.06 16.94 -11.81
CA LYS A 204 13.39 17.23 -12.38
C LYS A 204 13.75 18.71 -12.44
N ALA A 205 12.82 19.60 -12.11
CA ALA A 205 13.10 21.02 -12.12
C ALA A 205 14.19 21.37 -11.07
N PRO A 206 15.25 22.10 -11.46
CA PRO A 206 16.32 22.46 -10.53
C PRO A 206 15.76 23.28 -9.38
N THR A 207 15.82 22.73 -8.18
CA THR A 207 15.35 23.36 -6.94
C THR A 207 16.46 23.34 -5.90
N SER A 208 16.63 24.46 -5.19
CA SER A 208 17.66 24.61 -4.15
C SER A 208 17.31 23.92 -2.84
N VAL A 209 16.07 23.45 -2.67
CA VAL A 209 15.52 22.86 -1.44
C VAL A 209 14.72 21.60 -1.79
N VAL A 210 14.92 20.53 -1.03
CA VAL A 210 14.13 19.29 -1.13
C VAL A 210 12.67 19.59 -0.78
N ARG A 211 11.75 19.36 -1.73
CA ARG A 211 10.31 19.61 -1.58
C ARG A 211 9.53 18.30 -1.46
N PRO A 212 8.35 18.30 -0.78
CA PRO A 212 7.47 17.13 -0.76
C PRO A 212 7.01 16.75 -2.17
N ALA A 213 7.06 15.46 -2.50
CA ALA A 213 6.64 14.94 -3.80
C ALA A 213 5.19 15.35 -4.14
N LEU A 214 4.33 15.41 -3.12
CA LEU A 214 2.94 15.81 -3.24
C LEU A 214 2.77 17.19 -3.88
N GLU A 215 3.56 18.18 -3.46
CA GLU A 215 3.46 19.54 -3.98
C GLU A 215 3.91 19.63 -5.44
N MET A 216 4.98 18.90 -5.79
CA MET A 216 5.51 18.86 -7.15
C MET A 216 4.52 18.19 -8.11
N VAL A 217 3.82 17.16 -7.63
CA VAL A 217 2.81 16.46 -8.40
C VAL A 217 1.54 17.30 -8.56
N GLN A 218 1.11 18.04 -7.54
CA GLN A 218 0.03 19.02 -7.67
C GLN A 218 0.32 20.07 -8.77
N GLU A 219 1.55 20.58 -8.81
CA GLU A 219 2.02 21.48 -9.87
C GLU A 219 1.96 20.80 -11.25
N GLY A 220 2.39 19.54 -11.34
CA GLY A 220 2.27 18.73 -12.55
C GLY A 220 0.84 18.50 -13.03
N VAL A 221 -0.10 18.24 -12.11
CA VAL A 221 -1.53 18.10 -12.41
C VAL A 221 -2.08 19.40 -13.02
N LEU A 222 -1.75 20.56 -12.45
CA LEU A 222 -2.16 21.84 -12.99
C LEU A 222 -1.56 22.12 -14.38
N LEU A 223 -0.29 21.77 -14.60
CA LEU A 223 0.34 21.87 -15.92
C LEU A 223 -0.29 20.92 -16.95
N ALA A 224 -0.74 19.75 -16.54
CA ALA A 224 -1.47 18.81 -17.40
C ALA A 224 -2.82 19.39 -17.83
N ILE A 225 -3.58 19.98 -16.90
CA ILE A 225 -4.85 20.68 -17.20
C ILE A 225 -4.63 21.82 -18.21
N LEU A 226 -3.54 22.58 -18.05
CA LEU A 226 -3.18 23.67 -18.96
C LEU A 226 -2.82 23.19 -20.37
N ASN A 227 -2.34 21.95 -20.51
CA ASN A 227 -1.99 21.39 -21.81
C ASN A 227 -3.21 20.96 -22.65
N ASP A 228 -4.36 20.73 -22.01
CA ASP A 228 -5.58 20.32 -22.71
C ASP A 228 -6.21 21.46 -23.51
N GLU A 229 -5.76 22.71 -23.31
CA GLU A 229 -6.21 23.86 -24.10
C GLU A 229 -5.34 24.10 -25.34
N PRO A 230 -5.92 24.08 -26.56
CA PRO A 230 -5.23 24.48 -27.78
C PRO A 230 -5.03 26.01 -27.85
N SER A 231 -5.82 26.77 -27.10
CA SER A 231 -5.68 28.22 -26.98
C SER A 231 -4.66 28.53 -25.89
N SER A 232 -3.76 29.47 -26.14
CA SER A 232 -2.68 29.83 -25.23
C SER A 232 -3.12 30.49 -23.91
N HIS A 233 -4.41 30.43 -23.55
CA HIS A 233 -5.02 31.14 -22.44
C HIS A 233 -6.15 30.29 -21.82
N LEU A 234 -5.96 29.80 -20.58
CA LEU A 234 -7.03 29.16 -19.79
C LEU A 234 -7.52 30.16 -18.72
N GLU A 235 -8.83 30.29 -18.52
CA GLU A 235 -9.36 31.11 -17.41
C GLU A 235 -9.03 30.47 -16.06
N LYS A 236 -8.66 31.30 -15.08
CA LYS A 236 -8.33 30.83 -13.71
C LYS A 236 -9.48 30.03 -13.09
N THR A 237 -10.73 30.49 -13.29
CA THR A 237 -11.94 29.78 -12.82
C THR A 237 -12.09 28.41 -13.47
N SER A 238 -11.92 28.32 -14.79
CA SER A 238 -11.97 27.02 -15.50
C SER A 238 -10.85 26.07 -15.08
N ALA A 239 -9.66 26.60 -14.76
CA ALA A 239 -8.57 25.79 -14.23
C ALA A 239 -8.90 25.22 -12.84
N VAL A 240 -9.52 26.02 -11.97
CA VAL A 240 -10.02 25.58 -10.65
C VAL A 240 -11.10 24.52 -10.81
N ASP A 241 -12.08 24.71 -11.70
CA ASP A 241 -13.15 23.74 -11.95
C ASP A 241 -12.61 22.41 -12.46
N ARG A 242 -11.65 22.42 -13.40
CA ARG A 242 -11.00 21.20 -13.89
C ARG A 242 -10.17 20.52 -12.81
N LEU A 243 -9.49 21.29 -11.96
CA LEU A 243 -8.75 20.73 -10.82
C LEU A 243 -9.70 20.08 -9.82
N ARG A 244 -10.85 20.72 -9.55
CA ARG A 244 -11.92 20.21 -8.71
C ARG A 244 -12.48 18.89 -9.25
N GLU A 245 -12.77 18.82 -10.54
CA GLU A 245 -13.27 17.61 -11.21
C GLU A 245 -12.25 16.47 -11.20
N LEU A 246 -11.00 16.76 -11.55
CA LEU A 246 -9.93 15.77 -11.65
C LEU A 246 -9.54 15.22 -10.27
N MET A 247 -9.40 16.09 -9.27
CA MET A 247 -9.00 15.72 -7.92
C MET A 247 -10.19 15.45 -7.00
N ARG A 248 -11.44 15.56 -7.46
CA ARG A 248 -12.65 15.24 -6.68
C ARG A 248 -12.67 15.91 -5.28
N VAL A 249 -12.29 17.18 -5.22
CA VAL A 249 -12.27 18.00 -3.99
C VAL A 249 -13.38 19.04 -4.01
N ASP A 250 -13.70 19.65 -2.87
CA ASP A 250 -14.65 20.78 -2.82
C ASP A 250 -14.04 22.05 -3.44
N GLU A 251 -14.91 23.03 -3.70
CA GLU A 251 -14.53 24.28 -4.36
C GLU A 251 -13.50 25.09 -3.54
N VAL A 252 -13.63 25.14 -2.22
CA VAL A 252 -12.71 25.90 -1.35
C VAL A 252 -11.33 25.28 -1.39
N THR A 253 -11.26 23.95 -1.24
CA THR A 253 -10.01 23.19 -1.35
C THR A 253 -9.38 23.35 -2.73
N ALA A 254 -10.16 23.27 -3.81
CA ALA A 254 -9.65 23.47 -5.17
C ALA A 254 -9.03 24.86 -5.36
N HIS A 255 -9.65 25.91 -4.84
CA HIS A 255 -9.11 27.28 -4.89
C HIS A 255 -7.79 27.41 -4.12
N VAL A 256 -7.69 26.84 -2.92
CA VAL A 256 -6.46 26.86 -2.12
C VAL A 256 -5.32 26.17 -2.86
N LEU A 257 -5.57 24.97 -3.40
CA LEU A 257 -4.57 24.19 -4.14
C LEU A 257 -4.12 24.89 -5.42
N PHE A 258 -5.08 25.46 -6.15
CA PHE A 258 -4.82 26.23 -7.35
C PHE A 258 -3.91 27.42 -7.03
N ASN A 259 -4.27 28.24 -6.05
CA ASN A 259 -3.52 29.44 -5.70
C ASN A 259 -2.08 29.11 -5.26
N GLN A 260 -1.91 28.10 -4.40
CA GLN A 260 -0.60 27.66 -3.94
C GLN A 260 0.27 27.14 -5.10
N SER A 261 -0.27 26.26 -5.94
CA SER A 261 0.46 25.69 -7.07
C SER A 261 0.75 26.75 -8.14
N PHE A 262 -0.21 27.63 -8.40
CA PHE A 262 -0.08 28.73 -9.36
C PHE A 262 1.02 29.70 -8.96
N GLN A 263 1.05 30.16 -7.70
CA GLN A 263 2.12 31.05 -7.21
C GLN A 263 3.51 30.43 -7.40
N ARG A 264 3.65 29.14 -7.11
CA ARG A 264 4.93 28.42 -7.26
C ARG A 264 5.34 28.25 -8.72
N LEU A 265 4.39 27.95 -9.60
CA LEU A 265 4.65 27.83 -11.03
C LEU A 265 5.01 29.17 -11.69
N VAL A 266 4.39 30.28 -11.23
CA VAL A 266 4.75 31.63 -11.67
C VAL A 266 6.15 31.99 -11.19
N ALA A 267 6.48 31.71 -9.92
CA ALA A 267 7.81 31.95 -9.37
C ALA A 267 8.91 31.13 -10.09
N ALA A 268 8.58 29.91 -10.52
CA ALA A 268 9.47 29.05 -11.31
C ALA A 268 9.59 29.47 -12.79
N GLY A 269 8.70 30.35 -13.27
CA GLY A 269 8.70 30.82 -14.66
C GLY A 269 8.05 29.87 -15.67
N ASP A 270 7.39 28.81 -15.21
CA ASP A 270 6.71 27.80 -16.04
C ASP A 270 5.35 28.30 -16.55
N VAL A 271 4.73 29.19 -15.78
CA VAL A 271 3.41 29.79 -16.07
C VAL A 271 3.51 31.32 -16.04
N ILE A 272 2.78 31.97 -16.93
CA ILE A 272 2.63 33.43 -17.03
C ILE A 272 1.24 33.78 -16.52
N ASP A 273 1.17 34.71 -15.55
CA ASP A 273 -0.08 35.34 -15.12
C ASP A 273 -0.47 36.46 -16.10
N ALA A 274 -1.59 36.31 -16.78
CA ALA A 274 -2.17 37.32 -17.67
C ALA A 274 -3.48 37.89 -17.06
N GLY A 275 -3.56 37.98 -15.73
CA GLY A 275 -4.71 38.51 -15.01
C GLY A 275 -5.82 37.47 -14.89
N LYS A 276 -6.84 37.54 -15.74
CA LYS A 276 -7.95 36.57 -15.78
C LYS A 276 -7.51 35.20 -16.32
N TYR A 277 -6.49 35.22 -17.18
CA TYR A 277 -5.99 34.05 -17.89
C TYR A 277 -4.64 33.61 -17.37
N ILE A 278 -4.37 32.32 -17.52
CA ILE A 278 -3.08 31.70 -17.23
C ILE A 278 -2.57 30.99 -18.47
N ARG A 279 -1.26 31.10 -18.69
CA ARG A 279 -0.61 30.55 -19.88
C ARG A 279 0.66 29.81 -19.49
N ARG A 280 0.85 28.64 -20.09
CA ARG A 280 2.10 27.89 -19.97
C ARG A 280 3.19 28.44 -20.90
N LYS A 281 4.45 28.43 -20.45
CA LYS A 281 5.61 28.86 -21.25
C LYS A 281 6.25 27.71 -22.03
N THR A 282 6.33 26.50 -21.45
CA THR A 282 7.00 25.32 -22.04
C THR A 282 6.21 24.03 -21.78
N GLY A 283 6.18 23.12 -22.75
CA GLY A 283 5.60 21.78 -22.58
C GLY A 283 6.44 20.86 -21.69
N PRO A 284 5.92 19.67 -21.33
CA PRO A 284 6.73 18.69 -20.64
C PRO A 284 7.82 18.28 -21.62
N LYS A 285 9.07 18.36 -21.17
CA LYS A 285 10.17 17.71 -21.88
C LYS A 285 9.87 16.20 -21.86
N GLY A 286 10.25 15.47 -22.91
CA GLY A 286 10.06 14.01 -23.01
C GLY A 286 10.93 13.22 -22.03
N GLU A 287 11.02 13.68 -20.78
CA GLU A 287 11.87 13.14 -19.72
C GLU A 287 11.32 11.80 -19.23
N LEU A 288 9.99 11.66 -19.13
CA LEU A 288 9.37 10.39 -18.81
C LEU A 288 9.63 9.36 -19.92
N GLU A 289 9.43 9.76 -21.18
CA GLU A 289 9.66 8.88 -22.33
C GLU A 289 11.12 8.45 -22.42
N ALA A 290 12.07 9.37 -22.22
CA ALA A 290 13.50 9.06 -22.21
C ALA A 290 13.86 8.01 -21.14
N ARG A 291 13.29 8.13 -19.94
CA ARG A 291 13.52 7.18 -18.84
C ARG A 291 12.85 5.83 -19.05
N LEU A 292 11.65 5.82 -19.63
CA LEU A 292 11.01 4.57 -20.05
C LEU A 292 11.81 3.88 -21.17
N ASP A 293 12.42 4.64 -22.08
CA ASP A 293 13.29 4.10 -23.14
C ASP A 293 14.60 3.52 -22.60
N GLU A 294 15.16 4.09 -21.52
CA GLU A 294 16.29 3.50 -20.78
C GLU A 294 15.92 2.13 -20.19
N LEU A 295 14.79 2.03 -19.47
CA LEU A 295 14.30 0.77 -18.92
C LEU A 295 13.93 -0.26 -20.00
N ALA A 296 13.37 0.18 -21.13
CA ALA A 296 13.13 -0.69 -22.27
C ALA A 296 14.46 -1.20 -22.86
N GLY A 297 15.47 -0.34 -22.97
CA GLY A 297 16.82 -0.72 -23.37
C GLY A 297 17.44 -1.78 -22.45
N ALA A 298 17.29 -1.63 -21.14
CA ALA A 298 17.76 -2.57 -20.14
C ALA A 298 17.18 -3.98 -20.30
N VAL A 299 15.87 -4.08 -20.53
CA VAL A 299 15.18 -5.37 -20.79
C VAL A 299 15.70 -5.99 -22.08
N LEU A 300 15.77 -5.23 -23.17
CA LEU A 300 16.20 -5.73 -24.47
C LEU A 300 17.69 -6.15 -24.49
N ASN A 301 18.55 -5.45 -23.76
CA ASN A 301 19.96 -5.81 -23.62
C ASN A 301 20.12 -7.14 -22.88
N ARG A 302 19.38 -7.34 -21.77
CA ARG A 302 19.37 -8.63 -21.05
C ARG A 302 18.82 -9.76 -21.92
N LEU A 303 17.76 -9.49 -22.68
CA LEU A 303 17.18 -10.45 -23.61
C LEU A 303 18.21 -10.91 -24.67
N LYS A 304 18.99 -9.96 -25.22
CA LYS A 304 20.06 -10.25 -26.16
C LYS A 304 21.21 -11.04 -25.54
N VAL A 305 21.69 -10.64 -24.36
CA VAL A 305 22.87 -11.26 -23.73
C VAL A 305 22.55 -12.64 -23.17
N LEU A 306 21.42 -12.79 -22.48
CA LEU A 306 21.10 -14.00 -21.72
C LEU A 306 20.33 -15.05 -22.53
N TYR A 307 19.63 -14.62 -23.58
CA TYR A 307 18.79 -15.49 -24.39
C TYR A 307 19.15 -15.45 -25.89
N GLY A 308 20.14 -14.64 -26.29
CA GLY A 308 20.65 -14.60 -27.67
C GLY A 308 19.66 -14.02 -28.69
N HIS A 309 18.63 -13.30 -28.26
CA HIS A 309 17.61 -12.72 -29.14
C HIS A 309 17.95 -11.28 -29.52
N ASP A 310 18.08 -11.00 -30.81
CA ASP A 310 18.28 -9.63 -31.32
C ASP A 310 16.93 -8.91 -31.48
N PRO A 311 16.70 -7.79 -30.77
CA PRO A 311 15.39 -7.16 -30.68
C PRO A 311 15.01 -6.34 -31.91
N GLU A 312 13.75 -6.44 -32.34
CA GLU A 312 13.18 -5.64 -33.43
C GLU A 312 12.71 -4.25 -32.96
N MET A 313 12.60 -3.28 -33.88
CA MET A 313 12.19 -1.91 -33.55
C MET A 313 10.76 -1.83 -32.97
N GLY A 314 9.86 -2.70 -33.40
CA GLY A 314 8.50 -2.81 -32.86
C GLY A 314 8.45 -3.36 -31.43
N GLU A 315 9.42 -4.22 -31.05
CA GLU A 315 9.50 -4.82 -29.72
C GLU A 315 9.86 -3.78 -28.67
N ARG A 316 10.74 -2.81 -28.99
CA ARG A 316 11.08 -1.70 -28.08
C ARG A 316 9.86 -0.89 -27.65
N LYS A 317 8.98 -0.54 -28.60
CA LYS A 317 7.75 0.21 -28.30
C LYS A 317 6.83 -0.60 -27.38
N ALA A 318 6.62 -1.88 -27.68
CA ALA A 318 5.79 -2.76 -26.85
C ALA A 318 6.36 -2.93 -25.43
N VAL A 319 7.67 -3.10 -25.29
CA VAL A 319 8.34 -3.18 -23.97
C VAL A 319 8.15 -1.89 -23.17
N ARG A 320 8.23 -0.73 -23.83
CA ARG A 320 7.95 0.57 -23.19
C ARG A 320 6.49 0.68 -22.72
N ASP A 321 5.54 0.28 -23.57
CA ASP A 321 4.11 0.33 -23.23
C ASP A 321 3.77 -0.66 -22.09
N ILE A 322 4.47 -1.80 -21.99
CA ILE A 322 4.40 -2.72 -20.86
C ILE A 322 4.90 -2.05 -19.57
N TRP A 323 6.04 -1.35 -19.61
CA TRP A 323 6.55 -0.60 -18.44
C TRP A 323 5.54 0.42 -17.94
N GLU A 324 4.98 1.24 -18.83
CA GLU A 324 3.98 2.27 -18.47
C GLU A 324 2.75 1.66 -17.76
N ARG A 325 2.23 0.54 -18.30
CA ARG A 325 1.12 -0.18 -17.68
C ARG A 325 1.51 -0.84 -16.36
N LEU A 326 2.74 -1.32 -16.23
CA LEU A 326 3.25 -1.90 -15.00
C LEU A 326 3.38 -0.85 -13.89
N PHE A 327 3.91 0.34 -14.19
CA PHE A 327 3.94 1.46 -13.24
C PHE A 327 2.53 1.87 -12.81
N THR A 328 1.60 1.92 -13.76
CA THR A 328 0.19 2.20 -13.47
C THR A 328 -0.37 1.16 -12.49
N LEU A 329 -0.32 -0.13 -12.83
CA LEU A 329 -0.80 -1.22 -11.96
C LEU A 329 -0.16 -1.17 -10.57
N ARG A 330 1.16 -0.94 -10.51
CA ARG A 330 1.88 -0.89 -9.24
C ARG A 330 1.49 0.34 -8.41
N SER A 331 1.25 1.48 -9.04
CA SER A 331 0.77 2.68 -8.35
C SER A 331 -0.63 2.51 -7.77
N TRP A 332 -1.52 1.82 -8.48
CA TRP A 332 -2.86 1.45 -7.99
C TRP A 332 -2.82 0.51 -6.80
N ASP A 333 -1.86 -0.43 -6.80
CA ASP A 333 -1.63 -1.34 -5.69
C ASP A 333 -1.10 -0.58 -4.45
N LEU A 334 -0.10 0.28 -4.61
CA LEU A 334 0.62 0.88 -3.48
C LEU A 334 -0.01 2.17 -2.92
N ALA A 335 -0.66 3.00 -3.76
CA ALA A 335 -1.22 4.27 -3.30
C ALA A 335 -2.25 4.12 -2.14
N PRO A 336 -3.16 3.13 -2.13
CA PRO A 336 -4.04 2.89 -0.98
C PRO A 336 -3.29 2.50 0.30
N GLN A 337 -2.16 1.79 0.19
CA GLN A 337 -1.31 1.47 1.34
C GLN A 337 -0.66 2.74 1.92
N TYR A 338 -0.32 3.70 1.06
CA TYR A 338 0.29 4.97 1.47
C TYR A 338 -0.76 5.90 2.09
N ALA A 339 -2.02 5.82 1.65
CA ALA A 339 -3.13 6.53 2.28
C ALA A 339 -3.52 5.96 3.66
N GLY A 340 -2.99 4.79 4.04
CA GLY A 340 -3.37 4.08 5.26
C GLY A 340 -4.79 3.51 5.22
N SER A 341 -5.44 3.46 4.05
CA SER A 341 -6.87 3.15 3.96
C SER A 341 -7.17 1.68 3.63
N ILE A 342 -6.27 0.97 2.92
CA ILE A 342 -6.50 -0.39 2.41
C ILE A 342 -5.14 -1.09 2.18
N VAL A 343 -4.98 -2.38 2.54
CA VAL A 343 -3.82 -3.18 2.13
C VAL A 343 -4.13 -3.62 0.73
N SER A 344 -3.17 -3.40 -0.17
CA SER A 344 -3.35 -3.77 -1.55
C SER A 344 -3.70 -5.26 -1.63
N ARG A 345 -4.50 -5.62 -2.63
CA ARG A 345 -4.86 -7.03 -2.89
C ARG A 345 -3.62 -7.89 -3.21
N GLY A 346 -2.42 -7.29 -3.21
CA GLY A 346 -1.15 -7.95 -3.40
C GLY A 346 -1.01 -8.35 -4.85
N ILE A 347 -1.08 -7.38 -5.77
CA ILE A 347 -0.68 -7.66 -7.15
C ILE A 347 0.79 -8.05 -7.10
N GLU A 348 1.05 -9.35 -7.22
CA GLU A 348 2.41 -9.87 -7.36
C GLU A 348 2.95 -9.33 -8.69
N VAL A 349 4.12 -8.69 -8.63
CA VAL A 349 4.74 -8.05 -9.79
C VAL A 349 4.99 -9.08 -10.90
N GLU A 350 5.30 -10.33 -10.54
CA GLU A 350 5.45 -11.42 -11.49
C GLU A 350 4.17 -11.69 -12.28
N ASP A 351 3.03 -11.80 -11.61
CA ASP A 351 1.73 -12.06 -12.24
C ASP A 351 1.33 -10.90 -13.17
N ALA A 352 1.65 -9.66 -12.78
CA ALA A 352 1.42 -8.50 -13.62
C ALA A 352 2.29 -8.50 -14.88
N VAL A 353 3.58 -8.83 -14.75
CA VAL A 353 4.49 -8.97 -15.90
C VAL A 353 4.04 -10.11 -16.81
N ASP A 354 3.60 -11.23 -16.24
CA ASP A 354 3.07 -12.37 -17.00
C ASP A 354 1.82 -12.00 -17.80
N ALA A 355 0.85 -11.35 -17.15
CA ALA A 355 -0.39 -10.92 -17.81
C ALA A 355 -0.11 -9.93 -18.95
N LEU A 356 0.74 -8.93 -18.71
CA LEU A 356 1.08 -7.92 -19.71
C LEU A 356 1.89 -8.49 -20.88
N THR A 357 2.92 -9.30 -20.62
CA THR A 357 3.70 -9.92 -21.69
C THR A 357 2.86 -10.88 -22.53
N ASN A 358 1.90 -11.60 -21.90
CA ASN A 358 0.97 -12.45 -22.61
C ASN A 358 0.00 -11.66 -23.52
N GLU A 359 -0.43 -10.47 -23.11
CA GLU A 359 -1.30 -9.60 -23.91
C GLU A 359 -0.61 -9.14 -25.21
N TYR A 360 0.67 -8.75 -25.14
CA TYR A 360 1.42 -8.25 -26.31
C TYR A 360 2.03 -9.37 -27.15
N PHE A 361 2.43 -10.51 -26.55
CA PHE A 361 3.26 -11.53 -27.20
C PHE A 361 2.75 -12.97 -27.02
N GLY A 362 1.47 -13.16 -26.68
CA GLY A 362 0.89 -14.48 -26.37
C GLY A 362 1.06 -15.57 -27.43
N THR A 363 1.31 -15.19 -28.69
CA THR A 363 1.55 -16.13 -29.80
C THR A 363 2.98 -16.69 -29.87
N LYS A 364 3.96 -16.08 -29.17
CA LYS A 364 5.38 -16.49 -29.17
C LYS A 364 5.81 -17.00 -27.78
N ALA A 365 5.46 -18.25 -27.43
CA ALA A 365 5.65 -18.78 -26.07
C ALA A 365 7.09 -18.69 -25.53
N ASN A 366 8.10 -19.12 -26.31
CA ASN A 366 9.51 -19.08 -25.86
C ASN A 366 10.04 -17.65 -25.69
N PHE A 367 9.69 -16.77 -26.63
CA PHE A 367 10.04 -15.35 -26.56
C PHE A 367 9.37 -14.66 -25.37
N ARG A 368 8.09 -14.94 -25.11
CA ARG A 368 7.35 -14.42 -23.95
C ARG A 368 8.05 -14.79 -22.65
N THR A 369 8.46 -16.05 -22.48
CA THR A 369 9.18 -16.49 -21.27
C THR A 369 10.50 -15.75 -21.11
N ALA A 370 11.32 -15.66 -22.16
CA ALA A 370 12.59 -14.93 -22.11
C ALA A 370 12.40 -13.42 -21.81
N LEU A 371 11.36 -12.81 -22.39
CA LEU A 371 11.01 -11.40 -22.16
C LEU A 371 10.55 -11.18 -20.72
N ARG A 372 9.65 -12.02 -20.21
CA ARG A 372 9.18 -12.01 -18.81
C ARG A 372 10.35 -12.07 -17.84
N GLU A 373 11.27 -13.04 -18.02
CA GLU A 373 12.44 -13.15 -17.14
C GLU A 373 13.35 -11.90 -17.23
N SER A 374 13.51 -11.33 -18.43
CA SER A 374 14.31 -10.11 -18.61
C SER A 374 13.72 -8.91 -17.85
N PHE A 375 12.39 -8.74 -17.83
CA PHE A 375 11.72 -7.75 -16.97
C PHE A 375 11.99 -8.01 -15.49
N LEU A 376 11.82 -9.25 -15.04
CA LEU A 376 12.01 -9.62 -13.64
C LEU A 376 13.46 -9.44 -13.17
N GLN A 377 14.44 -9.56 -14.08
CA GLN A 377 15.84 -9.28 -13.76
C GLN A 377 16.14 -7.79 -13.63
N VAL A 378 15.57 -6.92 -14.48
CA VAL A 378 15.70 -5.47 -14.30
C VAL A 378 15.09 -5.06 -12.96
N ILE A 379 13.95 -5.65 -12.60
CA ILE A 379 13.26 -5.39 -11.33
C ILE A 379 14.03 -5.92 -10.12
N GLY A 380 14.51 -7.17 -10.20
CA GLY A 380 15.16 -7.85 -9.07
C GLY A 380 16.62 -7.46 -8.86
N PHE A 381 17.32 -7.07 -9.93
CA PHE A 381 18.74 -6.72 -9.92
C PHE A 381 19.00 -5.51 -10.83
N PRO A 382 18.43 -4.34 -10.49
CA PRO A 382 18.70 -3.12 -11.22
C PRO A 382 20.14 -2.65 -10.99
N ASP A 383 20.78 -2.11 -12.03
CA ASP A 383 21.96 -1.27 -11.86
C ASP A 383 21.59 0.08 -11.22
N ALA A 384 22.58 0.95 -10.98
CA ALA A 384 22.33 2.24 -10.34
C ALA A 384 21.38 3.14 -11.15
N ALA A 385 21.53 3.18 -12.48
CA ALA A 385 20.70 4.02 -13.35
C ALA A 385 19.28 3.45 -13.49
N GLU A 386 19.14 2.13 -13.59
CA GLU A 386 17.87 1.41 -13.60
C GLU A 386 17.13 1.60 -12.28
N ALA A 387 17.84 1.50 -11.15
CA ALA A 387 17.26 1.70 -9.82
C ALA A 387 16.78 3.14 -9.64
N ASP A 388 17.51 4.13 -10.15
CA ASP A 388 17.10 5.52 -10.18
C ASP A 388 15.82 5.71 -11.01
N ALA A 389 15.78 5.17 -12.23
CA ALA A 389 14.61 5.27 -13.11
C ALA A 389 13.36 4.61 -12.50
N LEU A 390 13.51 3.40 -11.95
CA LEU A 390 12.43 2.68 -11.27
C LEU A 390 11.91 3.46 -10.05
N ALA A 391 12.79 4.09 -9.27
CA ALA A 391 12.41 4.82 -8.08
C ALA A 391 11.61 6.08 -8.43
N GLU A 392 12.14 6.90 -9.34
CA GLU A 392 11.58 8.21 -9.64
C GLU A 392 10.23 8.13 -10.35
N ILE A 393 10.11 7.20 -11.31
CA ILE A 393 8.83 6.99 -12.01
C ILE A 393 7.80 6.43 -11.02
N SER A 394 8.17 5.45 -10.20
CA SER A 394 7.24 4.90 -9.20
C SER A 394 6.80 5.94 -8.17
N ARG A 395 7.73 6.74 -7.63
CA ARG A 395 7.41 7.82 -6.68
C ARG A 395 6.38 8.78 -7.29
N THR A 396 6.62 9.20 -8.53
CA THR A 396 5.71 10.09 -9.26
C THR A 396 4.34 9.44 -9.49
N ALA A 397 4.31 8.22 -10.05
CA ALA A 397 3.07 7.52 -10.37
C ALA A 397 2.23 7.22 -9.12
N ILE A 398 2.84 6.75 -8.03
CA ILE A 398 2.15 6.50 -6.75
C ILE A 398 1.59 7.80 -6.18
N THR A 399 2.34 8.91 -6.23
CA THR A 399 1.85 10.20 -5.73
C THR A 399 0.66 10.71 -6.53
N VAL A 400 0.73 10.64 -7.86
CA VAL A 400 -0.39 11.00 -8.76
C VAL A 400 -1.61 10.16 -8.40
N GLN A 401 -1.43 8.84 -8.28
CA GLN A 401 -2.52 7.94 -7.96
C GLN A 401 -3.13 8.25 -6.60
N LEU A 402 -2.31 8.51 -5.58
CA LEU A 402 -2.77 8.87 -4.23
C LEU A 402 -3.61 10.16 -4.25
N LEU A 403 -3.17 11.18 -4.98
CA LEU A 403 -3.90 12.44 -5.14
C LEU A 403 -5.26 12.25 -5.82
N LEU A 404 -5.33 11.38 -6.83
CA LEU A 404 -6.57 11.12 -7.57
C LEU A 404 -7.54 10.20 -6.81
N SER A 405 -7.02 9.20 -6.07
CA SER A 405 -7.86 8.22 -5.37
C SER A 405 -8.33 8.71 -3.99
N SER A 406 -7.43 9.37 -3.24
CA SER A 406 -7.65 9.78 -1.85
C SER A 406 -7.21 11.24 -1.61
N PRO A 407 -7.79 12.22 -2.31
CA PRO A 407 -7.31 13.61 -2.31
C PRO A 407 -7.39 14.25 -0.93
N ARG A 408 -8.52 14.11 -0.23
CA ARG A 408 -8.66 14.68 1.13
C ARG A 408 -7.66 14.08 2.13
N HIS A 409 -7.32 12.81 2.01
CA HIS A 409 -6.29 12.18 2.85
C HIS A 409 -4.94 12.81 2.49
N ALA A 410 -4.55 12.72 1.21
CA ALA A 410 -3.30 13.26 0.68
C ALA A 410 -3.07 14.74 1.06
N LEU A 411 -4.13 15.56 1.04
CA LEU A 411 -4.07 17.01 1.20
C LEU A 411 -4.23 17.51 2.65
N SER A 412 -4.83 16.71 3.54
CA SER A 412 -5.03 17.09 4.96
C SER A 412 -3.82 16.78 5.85
N HIS A 413 -2.77 16.18 5.29
CA HIS A 413 -1.75 15.49 6.07
C HIS A 413 -0.84 16.37 6.96
N ALA A 414 -0.77 17.68 6.71
CA ALA A 414 -0.09 18.61 7.63
C ALA A 414 -0.71 18.58 9.05
N TYR A 415 -1.98 18.16 9.18
CA TYR A 415 -2.67 18.01 10.46
C TYR A 415 -2.71 16.55 10.98
N THR A 416 -2.15 15.56 10.27
CA THR A 416 -2.37 14.13 10.53
C THR A 416 -1.15 13.32 10.98
N LEU A 417 0.00 13.95 11.28
CA LEU A 417 1.16 13.19 11.75
C LEU A 417 0.80 12.38 13.01
N PRO A 418 1.15 11.08 13.09
CA PRO A 418 0.82 10.25 14.24
C PRO A 418 1.51 10.79 15.49
N THR A 419 0.80 10.76 16.62
CA THR A 419 1.36 11.17 17.92
C THR A 419 2.22 10.07 18.52
N LYS A 420 1.93 8.81 18.18
CA LYS A 420 2.72 7.65 18.61
C LYS A 420 2.81 6.61 17.49
N ILE A 421 3.98 6.01 17.34
CA ILE A 421 4.24 4.93 16.41
C ILE A 421 4.73 3.72 17.18
N TYR A 422 3.98 2.63 17.07
CA TYR A 422 4.37 1.31 17.53
C TYR A 422 5.10 0.56 16.42
N PHE A 423 6.25 -0.03 16.74
CA PHE A 423 7.01 -0.84 15.80
C PHE A 423 6.95 -2.31 16.16
N ASP A 424 6.77 -3.13 15.12
CA ASP A 424 7.08 -4.55 15.14
C ASP A 424 8.62 -4.73 15.17
N ALA A 425 9.09 -5.82 15.79
CA ALA A 425 10.48 -6.26 15.72
C ALA A 425 10.97 -6.38 14.26
N SER A 426 10.09 -6.82 13.35
CA SER A 426 10.41 -6.95 11.91
C SER A 426 10.77 -5.63 11.22
N VAL A 427 10.38 -4.49 11.80
CA VAL A 427 10.66 -3.14 11.27
C VAL A 427 11.74 -2.44 12.06
N LEU A 428 11.68 -2.54 13.40
CA LEU A 428 12.65 -1.88 14.28
C LEU A 428 14.04 -2.50 14.15
N LEU A 429 14.13 -3.82 14.03
CA LEU A 429 15.42 -4.52 14.00
C LEU A 429 16.30 -4.08 12.82
N PRO A 430 15.81 -4.01 11.57
CA PRO A 430 16.53 -3.37 10.46
C PRO A 430 16.90 -1.90 10.69
N ALA A 431 16.08 -1.16 11.45
CA ALA A 431 16.29 0.28 11.70
C ALA A 431 17.40 0.57 12.72
N ILE A 432 17.71 -0.39 13.62
CA ILE A 432 18.73 -0.24 14.66
C ILE A 432 20.05 -0.98 14.34
N ALA A 433 20.13 -1.63 13.17
CA ALA A 433 21.31 -2.39 12.74
C ALA A 433 22.09 -1.69 11.61
N PRO A 434 23.03 -0.77 11.93
CA PRO A 434 23.90 -0.16 10.94
C PRO A 434 24.57 -1.18 10.01
N GLY A 435 24.44 -0.96 8.71
CA GLY A 435 24.92 -1.87 7.67
C GLY A 435 23.79 -2.67 7.02
N HIS A 436 22.64 -2.87 7.68
CA HIS A 436 21.51 -3.53 7.03
C HIS A 436 21.01 -2.68 5.84
N PRO A 437 20.61 -3.28 4.69
CA PRO A 437 20.18 -2.52 3.52
C PRO A 437 19.03 -1.53 3.78
N MET A 438 18.10 -1.88 4.69
CA MET A 438 16.98 -1.03 5.07
C MET A 438 17.30 0.00 6.17
N TYR A 439 18.51 -0.02 6.75
CA TYR A 439 18.88 0.85 7.88
C TYR A 439 18.71 2.34 7.54
N GLN A 440 19.30 2.78 6.42
CA GLN A 440 19.26 4.19 6.02
C GLN A 440 17.84 4.64 5.68
N GLY A 441 17.05 3.80 5.01
CA GLY A 441 15.66 4.11 4.66
C GLY A 441 14.78 4.29 5.90
N ASN A 442 14.81 3.32 6.81
CA ASN A 442 14.03 3.37 8.06
C ASN A 442 14.45 4.54 8.94
N LEU A 443 15.77 4.70 9.16
CA LEU A 443 16.29 5.77 10.01
C LEU A 443 15.99 7.16 9.44
N SER A 444 16.14 7.35 8.12
CA SER A 444 15.80 8.61 7.46
C SER A 444 14.31 8.93 7.59
N ALA A 445 13.43 7.93 7.43
CA ALA A 445 11.99 8.09 7.61
C ALA A 445 11.64 8.52 9.05
N ILE A 446 12.20 7.82 10.04
CA ILE A 446 12.01 8.13 11.47
C ILE A 446 12.48 9.55 11.80
N ASN A 447 13.72 9.91 11.43
CA ASN A 447 14.29 11.22 11.73
C ASN A 447 13.52 12.36 11.06
N ARG A 448 13.07 12.15 9.82
CA ARG A 448 12.32 13.15 9.06
C ARG A 448 10.93 13.36 9.65
N LEU A 449 10.26 12.29 10.06
CA LEU A 449 8.99 12.38 10.78
C LEU A 449 9.13 13.16 12.09
N GLN A 450 10.12 12.83 12.93
CA GLN A 450 10.34 13.53 14.19
C GLN A 450 10.64 15.02 13.97
N SER A 451 11.43 15.34 12.94
CA SER A 451 11.72 16.72 12.56
C SER A 451 10.45 17.47 12.12
N ALA A 452 9.59 16.82 11.33
CA ALA A 452 8.33 17.39 10.89
C ALA A 452 7.35 17.61 12.05
N ALA A 453 7.22 16.64 12.94
CA ALA A 453 6.39 16.75 14.14
C ALA A 453 6.86 17.91 15.01
N LYS A 454 8.17 18.04 15.25
CA LYS A 454 8.77 19.15 16.00
C LYS A 454 8.51 20.51 15.34
N ALA A 455 8.65 20.61 14.03
CA ALA A 455 8.36 21.83 13.27
C ALA A 455 6.87 22.23 13.38
N ALA A 456 5.97 21.25 13.47
CA ALA A 456 4.54 21.47 13.69
C ALA A 456 4.16 21.70 15.18
N GLY A 457 5.15 21.82 16.08
CA GLY A 457 4.91 22.00 17.52
C GLY A 457 4.31 20.77 18.22
N ARG A 458 4.43 19.58 17.63
CA ARG A 458 3.90 18.32 18.15
C ARG A 458 5.04 17.36 18.54
N ARG A 459 4.73 16.41 19.42
CA ARG A 459 5.61 15.30 19.77
C ARG A 459 5.15 14.03 19.07
N CYS A 460 6.08 13.26 18.53
CA CYS A 460 5.84 11.94 17.96
C CYS A 460 6.69 10.93 18.72
N ASP A 461 6.04 10.05 19.50
CA ASP A 461 6.71 9.04 20.30
C ASP A 461 6.91 7.76 19.49
N LEU A 462 8.13 7.23 19.53
CA LEU A 462 8.50 5.95 18.92
C LEU A 462 8.47 4.89 20.01
N VAL A 463 7.71 3.82 19.81
CA VAL A 463 7.44 2.83 20.86
C VAL A 463 7.58 1.41 20.31
N ILE A 464 8.07 0.50 21.15
CA ILE A 464 7.98 -0.95 20.94
C ILE A 464 7.38 -1.60 22.19
N GLY A 465 6.54 -2.62 22.00
CA GLY A 465 6.03 -3.45 23.09
C GLY A 465 7.14 -4.30 23.70
N THR A 466 7.15 -4.47 25.02
CA THR A 466 8.14 -5.33 25.70
C THR A 466 8.12 -6.77 25.17
N GLU A 467 6.97 -7.22 24.71
CA GLU A 467 6.72 -8.56 24.17
C GLU A 467 7.47 -8.82 22.86
N PHE A 468 7.76 -7.78 22.08
CA PHE A 468 8.55 -7.89 20.85
C PHE A 468 10.07 -7.84 21.09
N LEU A 469 10.52 -7.54 22.32
CA LEU A 469 11.96 -7.46 22.64
C LEU A 469 12.62 -8.84 22.63
N GLU A 470 11.89 -9.87 23.07
CA GLU A 470 12.36 -11.26 23.06
C GLU A 470 12.75 -11.67 21.63
N GLU A 471 11.91 -11.34 20.65
CA GLU A 471 12.14 -11.66 19.24
C GLU A 471 13.48 -11.09 18.75
N ILE A 472 13.81 -9.85 19.12
CA ILE A 472 15.08 -9.20 18.75
C ILE A 472 16.28 -9.90 19.39
N VAL A 473 16.17 -10.29 20.67
CA VAL A 473 17.25 -10.98 21.39
C VAL A 473 17.48 -12.39 20.82
N VAL A 474 16.40 -13.14 20.56
CA VAL A 474 16.46 -14.45 19.90
C VAL A 474 17.06 -14.33 18.51
N HIS A 475 16.69 -13.29 17.75
CA HIS A 475 17.24 -13.05 16.42
C HIS A 475 18.76 -12.80 16.45
N ARG A 476 19.26 -12.12 17.49
CA ARG A 476 20.70 -11.94 17.72
C ARG A 476 21.42 -13.24 18.05
N ALA A 477 20.83 -14.09 18.89
CA ALA A 477 21.39 -15.40 19.23
C ALA A 477 21.50 -16.30 17.99
N LYS A 478 20.43 -16.39 17.20
CA LYS A 478 20.41 -17.13 15.91
C LYS A 478 21.49 -16.65 14.94
N ALA A 479 21.81 -15.35 14.94
CA ALA A 479 22.87 -14.82 14.09
C ALA A 479 24.25 -15.37 14.45
N ILE A 480 24.53 -15.51 15.76
CA ILE A 480 25.79 -16.07 16.26
C ILE A 480 25.91 -17.54 15.84
N ASP A 481 24.82 -18.29 15.97
CA ASP A 481 24.77 -19.70 15.57
C ASP A 481 24.98 -19.87 14.07
N LEU A 482 24.30 -19.06 13.26
CA LEU A 482 24.40 -19.08 11.80
C LEU A 482 25.83 -18.80 11.31
N VAL A 483 26.48 -17.76 11.85
CA VAL A 483 27.84 -17.39 11.47
C VAL A 483 28.84 -18.50 11.85
N ARG A 484 28.67 -19.10 13.03
CA ARG A 484 29.53 -20.17 13.53
C ARG A 484 29.39 -21.46 12.72
N GLU A 485 28.16 -21.91 12.48
CA GLU A 485 27.88 -23.18 11.79
C GLU A 485 28.24 -23.13 10.29
N LEU A 486 27.99 -22.00 9.63
CA LEU A 486 28.26 -21.83 8.20
C LEU A 486 29.63 -21.18 7.92
N LYS A 487 30.41 -20.85 8.96
CA LYS A 487 31.71 -20.18 8.86
C LYS A 487 31.65 -18.88 8.04
N LEU A 488 30.63 -18.06 8.29
CA LEU A 488 30.38 -16.83 7.51
C LEU A 488 31.38 -15.69 7.80
N GLU A 489 32.40 -15.93 8.62
CA GLU A 489 33.57 -15.04 8.71
C GLU A 489 34.53 -15.24 7.52
N GLU A 490 34.41 -16.36 6.79
CA GLU A 490 35.13 -16.59 5.54
C GLU A 490 34.51 -15.77 4.40
N PRO A 491 35.26 -14.85 3.75
CA PRO A 491 34.71 -13.93 2.74
C PRO A 491 33.96 -14.63 1.60
N LYS A 492 34.49 -15.75 1.10
CA LYS A 492 33.86 -16.51 0.03
C LYS A 492 32.50 -17.06 0.45
N ARG A 493 32.42 -17.72 1.62
CA ARG A 493 31.17 -18.29 2.17
C ARG A 493 30.12 -17.22 2.46
N LEU A 494 30.53 -16.10 3.05
CA LEU A 494 29.65 -14.95 3.30
C LEU A 494 29.06 -14.42 2.00
N THR A 495 29.92 -14.29 0.99
CA THR A 495 29.57 -13.76 -0.32
C THR A 495 28.57 -14.66 -1.06
N GLU A 496 28.79 -15.97 -1.08
CA GLU A 496 27.88 -16.96 -1.68
C GLU A 496 26.53 -16.99 -0.96
N HIS A 497 26.56 -16.98 0.38
CA HIS A 497 25.35 -16.93 1.20
C HIS A 497 24.48 -15.70 0.88
N ILE A 498 25.11 -14.53 0.71
CA ILE A 498 24.42 -13.29 0.38
C ILE A 498 23.97 -13.25 -1.08
N LEU A 499 24.72 -13.82 -2.03
CA LEU A 499 24.24 -13.95 -3.41
C LEU A 499 22.97 -14.80 -3.48
N PHE A 500 22.94 -15.89 -2.73
CA PHE A 500 21.82 -16.81 -2.74
C PHE A 500 20.59 -16.25 -2.00
N TYR A 501 20.76 -15.83 -0.74
CA TYR A 501 19.63 -15.38 0.08
C TYR A 501 19.34 -13.88 -0.01
N SER A 502 20.24 -13.06 -0.56
CA SER A 502 20.29 -11.58 -0.38
C SER A 502 20.58 -11.15 1.06
N ALA A 503 21.10 -9.93 1.22
CA ALA A 503 21.34 -9.34 2.53
C ALA A 503 20.04 -8.99 3.29
N GLU A 504 18.90 -8.94 2.61
CA GLU A 504 17.60 -8.54 3.18
C GLU A 504 16.78 -9.74 3.66
N ASN A 505 16.90 -10.88 3.01
CA ASN A 505 16.14 -12.08 3.37
C ASN A 505 16.95 -13.06 4.22
N THR A 506 18.12 -12.67 4.74
CA THR A 506 18.86 -13.42 5.76
C THR A 506 18.70 -12.79 7.14
N ASN A 507 19.39 -13.33 8.14
CA ASN A 507 19.39 -12.72 9.46
C ASN A 507 19.92 -11.27 9.38
N VAL A 508 19.16 -10.29 9.87
CA VAL A 508 19.48 -8.86 9.89
C VAL A 508 20.93 -8.55 10.27
N PHE A 509 21.47 -9.21 11.30
CA PHE A 509 22.85 -8.96 11.73
C PHE A 509 23.90 -9.55 10.77
N VAL A 510 23.59 -10.67 10.13
CA VAL A 510 24.46 -11.28 9.10
C VAL A 510 24.42 -10.46 7.82
N GLY A 511 23.23 -10.00 7.40
CA GLY A 511 23.09 -9.09 6.26
C GLY A 511 23.79 -7.75 6.48
N ALA A 512 23.70 -7.20 7.70
CA ALA A 512 24.41 -5.99 8.08
C ALA A 512 25.93 -6.20 8.14
N PHE A 513 26.40 -7.33 8.67
CA PHE A 513 27.82 -7.68 8.68
C PHE A 513 28.36 -7.79 7.25
N ALA A 514 27.66 -8.49 6.37
CA ALA A 514 28.03 -8.63 4.96
C ALA A 514 28.10 -7.31 4.21
N SER A 515 27.17 -6.40 4.47
CA SER A 515 27.11 -5.10 3.77
C SER A 515 28.23 -4.14 4.20
N LEU A 516 28.71 -4.27 5.44
CA LEU A 516 29.90 -3.55 5.91
C LEU A 516 31.21 -4.25 5.52
N TYR A 517 31.12 -5.52 5.11
CA TYR A 517 32.23 -6.31 4.61
C TYR A 517 32.46 -5.94 3.13
N THR A 518 33.50 -5.16 2.86
CA THR A 518 33.92 -4.82 1.48
C THR A 518 35.35 -5.27 1.25
N ASP A 519 35.66 -5.76 0.05
CA ASP A 519 37.01 -6.19 -0.35
C ASP A 519 38.07 -5.08 -0.17
N GLN A 520 37.65 -3.83 -0.08
CA GLN A 520 38.49 -2.64 0.03
C GLN A 520 38.78 -2.20 1.47
N ASN A 521 38.11 -2.73 2.49
CA ASN A 521 38.26 -2.26 3.87
C ASN A 521 38.39 -3.43 4.89
N PRO A 522 39.61 -3.92 5.16
CA PRO A 522 39.85 -5.15 5.94
C PRO A 522 39.61 -5.04 7.46
N ILE A 523 39.00 -3.95 7.95
CA ILE A 523 39.04 -3.60 9.38
C ILE A 523 38.06 -4.40 10.27
N LYS A 524 37.22 -5.32 9.77
CA LYS A 524 36.34 -6.11 10.66
C LYS A 524 36.17 -7.56 10.23
N ARG A 525 37.13 -8.41 10.58
CA ARG A 525 37.05 -9.87 10.33
C ARG A 525 36.26 -10.63 11.38
N SER A 526 35.97 -10.04 12.54
CA SER A 526 35.30 -10.73 13.64
C SER A 526 33.83 -10.32 13.76
N PHE A 527 32.93 -11.29 13.62
CA PHE A 527 31.50 -11.10 13.85
C PHE A 527 31.18 -10.71 15.30
N PRO A 528 31.83 -11.29 16.34
CA PRO A 528 31.72 -10.81 17.72
C PRO A 528 32.02 -9.31 17.92
N GLU A 529 33.10 -8.80 17.33
CA GLU A 529 33.46 -7.36 17.43
C GLU A 529 32.43 -6.46 16.72
N PHE A 530 31.90 -6.93 15.59
CA PHE A 530 30.79 -6.28 14.89
C PHE A 530 29.54 -6.20 15.79
N LEU A 531 29.13 -7.32 16.39
CA LEU A 531 27.96 -7.36 17.28
C LEU A 531 28.16 -6.48 18.52
N GLN A 532 29.35 -6.45 19.12
CA GLN A 532 29.62 -5.59 20.28
C GLN A 532 29.41 -4.10 19.95
N LYS A 533 29.66 -3.67 18.70
CA LYS A 533 29.43 -2.29 18.28
C LYS A 533 27.96 -1.99 17.97
N ILE A 534 27.25 -2.93 17.34
CA ILE A 534 25.93 -2.68 16.74
C ILE A 534 24.78 -3.20 17.59
N ALA A 535 24.96 -4.33 18.28
CA ALA A 535 23.98 -4.97 19.15
C ALA A 535 24.66 -5.46 20.45
N PRO A 536 25.07 -4.53 21.35
CA PRO A 536 25.79 -4.87 22.57
C PRO A 536 24.94 -5.58 23.63
N TYR A 537 23.63 -5.61 23.46
CA TYR A 537 22.66 -6.19 24.39
C TYR A 537 22.59 -7.72 24.29
N LYS A 538 22.33 -8.38 25.42
CA LYS A 538 22.17 -9.84 25.53
C LYS A 538 20.80 -10.27 26.04
N ASN A 539 20.05 -9.36 26.66
CA ASN A 539 18.75 -9.60 27.25
C ASN A 539 17.85 -8.37 27.03
N GLU A 540 16.56 -8.51 27.33
CA GLU A 540 15.54 -7.48 27.12
C GLU A 540 15.79 -6.20 27.94
N GLN A 541 16.37 -6.31 29.13
CA GLN A 541 16.70 -5.15 29.97
C GLN A 541 17.81 -4.30 29.35
N GLU A 542 18.89 -4.94 28.89
CA GLU A 542 19.97 -4.28 28.16
C GLU A 542 19.49 -3.68 26.83
N LEU A 543 18.60 -4.39 26.12
CA LEU A 543 17.99 -3.92 24.89
C LEU A 543 17.11 -2.68 25.14
N THR A 544 16.30 -2.70 26.20
CA THR A 544 15.48 -1.55 26.63
C THR A 544 16.36 -0.32 26.90
N ALA A 545 17.46 -0.49 27.63
CA ALA A 545 18.39 0.60 27.91
C ALA A 545 19.08 1.12 26.62
N PHE A 546 19.35 0.24 25.66
CA PHE A 546 19.90 0.60 24.36
C PHE A 546 18.91 1.39 23.50
N LEU A 547 17.65 0.92 23.40
CA LEU A 547 16.59 1.57 22.62
C LEU A 547 16.23 2.96 23.17
N ASN A 548 16.14 3.09 24.51
CA ASN A 548 15.87 4.38 25.15
C ASN A 548 16.95 5.44 24.83
N LYS A 549 18.22 5.03 24.72
CA LYS A 549 19.32 5.94 24.29
C LYS A 549 19.17 6.39 22.83
N GLN A 550 18.49 5.60 22.00
CA GLN A 550 18.18 5.93 20.61
C GLN A 550 16.83 6.67 20.45
N GLY A 551 16.15 7.00 21.55
CA GLY A 551 14.87 7.70 21.53
C GLY A 551 13.66 6.82 21.20
N VAL A 552 13.80 5.49 21.32
CA VAL A 552 12.70 4.52 21.21
C VAL A 552 12.30 4.08 22.61
N MET A 553 11.04 4.34 22.97
CA MET A 553 10.47 3.98 24.27
C MET A 553 9.97 2.54 24.26
N THR A 554 9.99 1.90 25.43
CA THR A 554 9.42 0.57 25.64
C THR A 554 8.16 0.68 26.50
N GLU A 555 7.06 0.09 26.07
CA GLU A 555 5.81 0.03 26.82
C GLU A 555 5.41 -1.43 27.07
N SER A 556 4.92 -1.75 28.25
CA SER A 556 4.32 -3.05 28.54
C SER A 556 2.88 -3.10 28.05
N MET A 557 2.50 -4.20 27.40
CA MET A 557 1.19 -4.42 26.80
C MET A 557 0.50 -5.63 27.44
N GLU A 558 0.51 -5.67 28.77
CA GLU A 558 -0.19 -6.69 29.54
C GLU A 558 -1.65 -6.26 29.80
N PHE A 559 -2.60 -7.01 29.25
CA PHE A 559 -4.04 -6.73 29.36
C PHE A 559 -4.80 -7.77 30.20
N TYR A 560 -4.12 -8.69 30.86
CA TYR A 560 -4.77 -9.75 31.65
C TYR A 560 -5.53 -9.19 32.86
N ASP A 561 -4.96 -8.18 33.51
CA ASP A 561 -5.55 -7.55 34.70
C ASP A 561 -6.52 -6.41 34.33
N THR A 562 -6.27 -5.71 33.21
CA THR A 562 -7.08 -4.58 32.73
C THR A 562 -7.30 -4.68 31.22
N ASN A 563 -8.55 -4.49 30.76
CA ASN A 563 -8.94 -4.62 29.35
C ASN A 563 -8.80 -6.05 28.77
N ASN A 564 -8.94 -7.07 29.63
CA ASN A 564 -8.83 -8.49 29.23
C ASN A 564 -9.94 -8.92 28.24
N ILE A 565 -11.10 -8.26 28.30
CA ILE A 565 -12.23 -8.55 27.42
C ILE A 565 -11.86 -8.16 25.98
N GLU A 566 -11.36 -6.94 25.79
CA GLU A 566 -10.90 -6.40 24.52
C GLU A 566 -9.74 -7.23 23.96
N PHE A 567 -8.78 -7.58 24.81
CA PHE A 567 -7.68 -8.46 24.42
C PHE A 567 -8.16 -9.84 23.96
N THR A 568 -9.01 -10.50 24.74
CA THR A 568 -9.52 -11.84 24.40
C THR A 568 -10.31 -11.83 23.09
N HIS A 569 -11.08 -10.76 22.85
CA HIS A 569 -11.84 -10.58 21.61
C HIS A 569 -10.92 -10.47 20.40
N ILE A 570 -9.93 -9.57 20.46
CA ILE A 570 -8.95 -9.36 19.38
C ILE A 570 -8.10 -10.62 19.15
N PHE A 571 -7.66 -11.28 20.22
CA PHE A 571 -6.87 -12.51 20.12
C PHE A 571 -7.65 -13.64 19.46
N SER A 572 -8.92 -13.82 19.82
CA SER A 572 -9.79 -14.85 19.22
C SER A 572 -10.06 -14.57 17.74
N ALA A 573 -10.24 -13.29 17.38
CA ALA A 573 -10.41 -12.84 16.00
C ALA A 573 -9.15 -13.09 15.16
N LEU A 574 -7.96 -12.82 15.71
CA LEU A 574 -6.69 -13.11 15.06
C LEU A 574 -6.46 -14.60 14.86
N ILE A 575 -6.71 -15.43 15.88
CA ILE A 575 -6.60 -16.90 15.75
C ILE A 575 -7.50 -17.38 14.61
N SER A 576 -8.76 -16.98 14.61
CA SER A 576 -9.73 -17.39 13.58
C SER A 576 -9.27 -16.98 12.17
N GLY A 577 -8.74 -15.76 12.03
CA GLY A 577 -8.23 -15.26 10.75
C GLY A 577 -6.96 -15.98 10.28
N TYR A 578 -6.04 -16.31 11.19
CA TYR A 578 -4.87 -17.12 10.86
C TYR A 578 -5.23 -18.56 10.52
N GLU A 579 -6.19 -19.18 11.19
CA GLU A 579 -6.69 -20.52 10.86
C GLU A 579 -7.27 -20.58 9.44
N GLU A 580 -8.02 -19.56 9.03
CA GLU A 580 -8.52 -19.43 7.66
C GLU A 580 -7.36 -19.27 6.66
N LEU A 581 -6.37 -18.45 6.99
CA LEU A 581 -5.18 -18.28 6.14
C LEU A 581 -4.34 -19.56 6.05
N ILE A 582 -4.27 -20.36 7.11
CA ILE A 582 -3.61 -21.67 7.13
C ILE A 582 -4.33 -22.63 6.17
N ARG A 583 -5.66 -22.66 6.16
CA ARG A 583 -6.44 -23.45 5.20
C ARG A 583 -6.11 -23.09 3.75
N GLN A 584 -5.83 -21.82 3.48
CA GLN A 584 -5.53 -21.32 2.13
C GLN A 584 -4.05 -21.47 1.73
N THR A 585 -3.11 -21.30 2.67
CA THR A 585 -1.68 -21.18 2.37
C THR A 585 -0.81 -22.32 2.91
N GLY A 586 -1.35 -23.15 3.80
CA GLY A 586 -0.65 -24.25 4.47
C GLY A 586 0.46 -23.80 5.44
N LYS A 587 0.57 -22.50 5.76
CA LYS A 587 1.62 -21.95 6.61
C LYS A 587 1.10 -21.58 7.99
N ASP A 588 1.52 -22.34 8.99
CA ASP A 588 1.22 -22.08 10.39
C ASP A 588 2.01 -20.88 10.95
N LYS A 589 1.49 -20.28 12.02
CA LYS A 589 2.14 -19.23 12.79
C LYS A 589 2.06 -19.58 14.27
N GLU A 590 3.19 -19.49 14.96
CA GLU A 590 3.26 -19.82 16.37
C GLU A 590 2.28 -18.96 17.18
N ARG A 591 1.54 -19.62 18.08
CA ARG A 591 0.48 -18.98 18.87
C ARG A 591 0.99 -17.80 19.72
N ILE A 592 2.24 -17.87 20.19
CA ILE A 592 2.86 -16.80 20.96
C ILE A 592 3.06 -15.53 20.13
N LEU A 593 3.42 -15.65 18.85
CA LEU A 593 3.53 -14.50 17.95
C LEU A 593 2.17 -13.87 17.67
N ILE A 594 1.12 -14.69 17.53
CA ILE A 594 -0.27 -14.21 17.39
C ILE A 594 -0.70 -13.43 18.64
N GLN A 595 -0.23 -13.86 19.82
CA GLN A 595 -0.51 -13.22 21.09
C GLN A 595 0.15 -11.84 21.19
N HIS A 596 1.42 -11.71 20.81
CA HIS A 596 2.12 -10.42 20.75
C HIS A 596 1.40 -9.43 19.81
N GLU A 597 0.97 -9.91 18.65
CA GLU A 597 0.18 -9.11 17.70
C GLU A 597 -1.16 -8.67 18.29
N ALA A 598 -1.84 -9.57 19.01
CA ALA A 598 -3.10 -9.24 19.67
C ALA A 598 -2.91 -8.14 20.71
N GLN A 599 -1.87 -8.22 21.55
CA GLN A 599 -1.56 -7.19 22.54
C GLN A 599 -1.35 -5.83 21.86
N GLN A 600 -0.58 -5.79 20.77
CA GLN A 600 -0.34 -4.56 20.03
C GLN A 600 -1.61 -3.97 19.41
N LEU A 601 -2.47 -4.80 18.83
CA LEU A 601 -3.77 -4.38 18.28
C LEU A 601 -4.73 -3.90 19.37
N THR A 602 -4.75 -4.56 20.53
CA THR A 602 -5.52 -4.10 21.70
C THR A 602 -5.05 -2.72 22.13
N ARG A 603 -3.74 -2.47 22.15
CA ARG A 603 -3.22 -1.12 22.45
C ARG A 603 -3.71 -0.07 21.45
N LEU A 604 -3.67 -0.38 20.15
CA LEU A 604 -4.18 0.53 19.11
C LEU A 604 -5.68 0.82 19.29
N PHE A 605 -6.46 -0.21 19.63
CA PHE A 605 -7.90 -0.07 19.88
C PHE A 605 -8.19 0.87 21.05
N LEU A 606 -7.45 0.72 22.16
CA LEU A 606 -7.59 1.59 23.33
C LEU A 606 -7.13 3.03 23.04
N ASP A 607 -6.03 3.20 22.32
CA ASP A 607 -5.58 4.55 21.93
C ASP A 607 -6.60 5.23 21.00
N ALA A 608 -7.22 4.47 20.08
CA ALA A 608 -8.27 4.98 19.19
C ALA A 608 -9.53 5.39 19.96
N SER A 609 -9.93 4.66 21.00
CA SER A 609 -11.09 5.02 21.83
C SER A 609 -10.83 6.26 22.69
N GLU A 610 -9.56 6.56 23.02
CA GLU A 610 -9.13 7.79 23.67
C GLU A 610 -8.89 8.96 22.69
N GLY A 611 -9.18 8.79 21.40
CA GLY A 611 -8.98 9.81 20.37
C GLY A 611 -7.51 10.07 20.01
N LYS A 612 -6.58 9.21 20.40
CA LYS A 612 -5.16 9.31 20.05
C LYS A 612 -4.91 8.72 18.67
N ARG A 613 -4.13 9.43 17.86
CA ARG A 613 -3.72 8.94 16.53
C ARG A 613 -2.43 8.13 16.64
N THR A 614 -2.60 6.82 16.80
CA THR A 614 -1.48 5.87 16.89
C THR A 614 -1.42 4.96 15.68
N VAL A 615 -0.21 4.59 15.29
CA VAL A 615 0.05 3.74 14.13
C VAL A 615 0.94 2.59 14.55
N PHE A 616 0.62 1.38 14.12
CA PHE A 616 1.46 0.20 14.23
C PHE A 616 2.09 -0.10 12.87
N VAL A 617 3.43 -0.21 12.83
CA VAL A 617 4.18 -0.49 11.61
C VAL A 617 4.75 -1.90 11.66
N THR A 618 4.34 -2.74 10.71
CA THR A 618 4.75 -4.15 10.61
C THR A 618 5.18 -4.53 9.18
N ALA A 619 6.10 -5.49 9.07
CA ALA A 619 6.40 -6.14 7.79
C ALA A 619 5.55 -7.39 7.53
N ASP A 620 4.75 -7.87 8.50
CA ASP A 620 3.92 -9.06 8.32
C ASP A 620 2.66 -8.75 7.49
N ARG A 621 2.74 -9.09 6.20
CA ARG A 621 1.60 -9.00 5.26
C ARG A 621 0.45 -9.92 5.64
N ARG A 622 0.69 -11.02 6.38
CA ARG A 622 -0.38 -11.92 6.84
C ARG A 622 -1.22 -11.25 7.92
N LEU A 623 -0.58 -10.60 8.91
CA LEU A 623 -1.29 -9.83 9.92
C LEU A 623 -2.18 -8.77 9.27
N GLN A 624 -1.61 -8.00 8.34
CA GLN A 624 -2.33 -6.98 7.58
C GLN A 624 -3.57 -7.52 6.84
N ARG A 625 -3.44 -8.69 6.21
CA ARG A 625 -4.57 -9.36 5.53
C ARG A 625 -5.62 -9.84 6.53
N VAL A 626 -5.20 -10.43 7.65
CA VAL A 626 -6.11 -10.89 8.70
C VAL A 626 -6.88 -9.71 9.30
N VAL A 627 -6.21 -8.61 9.64
CA VAL A 627 -6.84 -7.40 10.18
C VAL A 627 -7.93 -6.85 9.25
N GLN A 628 -7.76 -7.01 7.93
CA GLN A 628 -8.73 -6.54 6.94
C GLN A 628 -9.84 -7.51 6.61
N ALA A 629 -9.52 -8.80 6.59
CA ALA A 629 -10.50 -9.84 6.27
C ALA A 629 -11.47 -10.09 7.44
N THR A 630 -11.03 -9.81 8.66
CA THR A 630 -11.81 -10.02 9.89
C THR A 630 -12.61 -8.77 10.24
N ASN A 631 -13.94 -8.87 10.19
CA ASN A 631 -14.87 -7.75 10.43
C ASN A 631 -14.60 -7.03 11.77
N GLU A 632 -14.26 -7.80 12.80
CA GLU A 632 -13.96 -7.31 14.15
C GLU A 632 -12.69 -6.46 14.22
N LEU A 633 -11.73 -6.70 13.31
CA LEU A 633 -10.44 -6.02 13.25
C LEU A 633 -10.38 -4.95 12.16
N GLU A 634 -11.35 -4.92 11.24
CA GLU A 634 -11.39 -4.01 10.08
C GLU A 634 -11.22 -2.54 10.51
N LYS A 635 -11.76 -2.16 11.66
CA LYS A 635 -11.64 -0.82 12.26
C LYS A 635 -10.19 -0.36 12.50
N LEU A 636 -9.28 -1.31 12.77
CA LEU A 636 -7.87 -1.03 13.04
C LEU A 636 -7.03 -0.95 11.75
N THR A 637 -7.62 -1.22 10.58
CA THR A 637 -6.92 -1.17 9.29
C THR A 637 -6.26 0.19 9.05
N GLY A 638 -6.92 1.28 9.44
CA GLY A 638 -6.40 2.65 9.34
C GLY A 638 -5.15 2.93 10.18
N ASN A 639 -4.92 2.09 11.18
CA ASN A 639 -3.86 2.23 12.18
C ASN A 639 -2.72 1.25 11.96
N VAL A 640 -2.86 0.25 11.08
CA VAL A 640 -1.80 -0.73 10.79
C VAL A 640 -1.18 -0.42 9.43
N LEU A 641 0.08 0.03 9.42
CA LEU A 641 0.84 0.35 8.22
C LEU A 641 1.88 -0.73 7.91
N SER A 642 2.14 -0.93 6.62
CA SER A 642 3.33 -1.66 6.18
C SER A 642 4.58 -0.80 6.34
N HIS A 643 5.74 -1.42 6.53
CA HIS A 643 7.03 -0.70 6.49
C HIS A 643 7.22 0.11 5.20
N ILE A 644 6.75 -0.41 4.06
CA ILE A 644 6.75 0.30 2.77
C ILE A 644 5.80 1.50 2.81
N GLY A 645 4.59 1.30 3.34
CA GLY A 645 3.60 2.37 3.51
C GLY A 645 4.08 3.46 4.44
N PHE A 646 4.79 3.10 5.50
CA PHE A 646 5.41 4.05 6.43
C PHE A 646 6.48 4.91 5.73
N ILE A 647 7.48 4.30 5.10
CA ILE A 647 8.54 5.04 4.38
C ILE A 647 7.94 5.90 3.27
N GLY A 648 7.03 5.32 2.47
CA GLY A 648 6.36 6.01 1.38
C GLY A 648 5.55 7.21 1.86
N LEU A 649 4.77 7.06 2.93
CA LEU A 649 4.03 8.16 3.54
C LEU A 649 4.97 9.29 3.98
N ILE A 650 6.08 8.99 4.65
CA ILE A 650 7.04 10.03 5.05
C ILE A 650 7.68 10.70 3.83
N ASP A 651 8.03 9.94 2.80
CA ASP A 651 8.59 10.47 1.54
C ASP A 651 7.62 11.47 0.89
N LEU A 652 6.35 11.09 0.77
CA LEU A 652 5.33 11.92 0.15
C LEU A 652 5.04 13.20 0.92
N LEU A 653 4.98 13.12 2.25
CA LEU A 653 4.52 14.20 3.11
C LEU A 653 5.59 15.21 3.48
N VAL A 654 6.78 14.71 3.80
CA VAL A 654 7.85 15.55 4.33
C VAL A 654 8.98 15.69 3.32
N GLY A 655 8.99 14.88 2.26
CA GLY A 655 10.13 14.74 1.36
C GLY A 655 11.23 13.96 2.04
N LEU A 656 11.53 12.77 1.53
CA LEU A 656 12.79 12.11 1.84
C LEU A 656 13.77 12.41 0.69
N SER A 657 15.07 12.37 1.00
CA SER A 657 16.08 12.08 -0.02
C SER A 657 16.51 10.64 0.18
N PRO A 658 15.59 9.65 0.05
CA PRO A 658 15.99 8.28 0.28
C PRO A 658 16.95 7.88 -0.84
N ASP A 659 17.87 6.97 -0.53
CA ASP A 659 18.58 6.25 -1.57
C ASP A 659 17.55 5.62 -2.51
N ASN A 660 17.57 6.01 -3.79
CA ASN A 660 16.64 5.50 -4.80
C ASN A 660 16.71 3.98 -4.90
N GLN A 661 17.86 3.36 -4.59
CA GLN A 661 17.99 1.91 -4.54
C GLN A 661 17.10 1.30 -3.46
N ILE A 662 17.04 1.89 -2.26
CA ILE A 662 16.20 1.42 -1.16
C ILE A 662 14.72 1.54 -1.54
N PHE A 663 14.33 2.69 -2.12
CA PHE A 663 12.94 2.90 -2.55
C PHE A 663 12.53 1.92 -3.66
N THR A 664 13.39 1.70 -4.65
CA THR A 664 13.15 0.71 -5.72
C THR A 664 12.97 -0.68 -5.14
N ARG A 665 13.81 -1.11 -4.19
CA ARG A 665 13.64 -2.41 -3.53
C ARG A 665 12.31 -2.53 -2.79
N LEU A 666 11.91 -1.49 -2.06
CA LEU A 666 10.64 -1.48 -1.33
C LEU A 666 9.43 -1.57 -2.28
N VAL A 667 9.45 -0.81 -3.37
CA VAL A 667 8.34 -0.76 -4.32
C VAL A 667 8.28 -2.00 -5.20
N TRP A 668 9.42 -2.53 -5.62
CA TRP A 668 9.50 -3.56 -6.66
C TRP A 668 9.91 -4.94 -6.15
N ALA A 669 10.07 -5.14 -4.84
CA ALA A 669 10.39 -6.45 -4.27
C ALA A 669 9.43 -7.54 -4.75
N THR A 670 9.95 -8.44 -5.59
CA THR A 670 9.30 -9.69 -6.01
C THR A 670 9.71 -10.80 -5.04
N PRO A 671 8.77 -11.52 -4.40
CA PRO A 671 9.10 -12.78 -3.75
C PRO A 671 9.70 -13.71 -4.80
N ARG A 672 10.87 -14.30 -4.56
CA ARG A 672 11.46 -15.25 -5.50
C ARG A 672 10.58 -16.52 -5.53
N THR A 673 9.81 -16.69 -6.59
CA THR A 673 8.68 -17.64 -6.65
C THR A 673 9.07 -19.09 -6.87
N THR A 674 10.21 -19.39 -7.51
CA THR A 674 10.63 -20.78 -7.76
C THR A 674 12.09 -21.05 -7.39
N ALA A 675 12.33 -22.25 -6.85
CA ALA A 675 13.65 -22.77 -6.52
C ALA A 675 14.62 -22.75 -7.72
N GLN A 676 14.13 -23.16 -8.89
CA GLN A 676 14.92 -23.14 -10.12
C GLN A 676 15.36 -21.73 -10.51
N LYS A 677 14.49 -20.71 -10.33
CA LYS A 677 14.84 -19.31 -10.57
C LYS A 677 15.90 -18.82 -9.59
N GLN A 678 15.76 -19.13 -8.30
CA GLN A 678 16.77 -18.78 -7.28
C GLN A 678 18.15 -19.35 -7.61
N ILE A 679 18.20 -20.61 -8.07
CA ILE A 679 19.44 -21.27 -8.49
C ILE A 679 19.99 -20.63 -9.77
N ARG A 680 19.14 -20.34 -10.76
CA ARG A 680 19.54 -19.67 -12.00
C ARG A 680 20.19 -18.31 -11.71
N ASP A 681 19.54 -17.48 -10.91
CA ASP A 681 20.02 -16.14 -10.54
C ASP A 681 21.36 -16.22 -9.78
N TYR A 682 21.49 -17.18 -8.86
CA TYR A 682 22.75 -17.45 -8.17
C TYR A 682 23.89 -17.80 -9.14
N LEU A 683 23.68 -18.77 -10.04
CA LEU A 683 24.71 -19.21 -10.98
C LEU A 683 25.11 -18.09 -11.95
N VAL A 684 24.15 -17.29 -12.43
CA VAL A 684 24.44 -16.11 -13.25
C VAL A 684 25.34 -15.14 -12.49
N ALA A 685 24.99 -14.81 -11.23
CA ALA A 685 25.76 -13.86 -10.43
C ALA A 685 27.19 -14.34 -10.12
N VAL A 686 27.37 -15.64 -9.83
CA VAL A 686 28.70 -16.22 -9.58
C VAL A 686 29.54 -16.21 -10.87
N THR A 687 28.93 -16.51 -12.03
CA THR A 687 29.64 -16.50 -13.32
C THR A 687 30.08 -15.09 -13.72
N LEU A 688 29.20 -14.11 -13.58
CA LEU A 688 29.53 -12.71 -13.88
C LEU A 688 30.66 -12.18 -13.00
N ARG A 689 30.83 -12.70 -11.78
CA ARG A 689 31.96 -12.32 -10.90
C ARG A 689 33.31 -12.90 -11.30
N GLN A 690 33.34 -14.04 -11.98
CA GLN A 690 34.59 -14.63 -12.47
C GLN A 690 35.09 -14.00 -13.79
N TYR A 691 34.28 -13.12 -14.40
CA TYR A 691 34.57 -12.26 -15.57
C TYR A 691 35.47 -12.90 -16.63
N ASP A 692 34.92 -13.89 -17.33
CA ASP A 692 35.50 -14.46 -18.56
C ASP A 692 34.48 -14.30 -19.71
N GLU A 693 34.85 -13.52 -20.73
CA GLU A 693 33.98 -13.22 -21.89
C GLU A 693 33.55 -14.50 -22.62
N ALA A 694 34.39 -15.53 -22.64
CA ALA A 694 34.07 -16.82 -23.24
C ALA A 694 32.99 -17.57 -22.43
N MET A 695 33.06 -17.51 -21.10
CA MET A 695 32.04 -18.07 -20.22
C MET A 695 30.70 -17.35 -20.37
N VAL A 696 30.69 -16.02 -20.50
CA VAL A 696 29.45 -15.24 -20.70
C VAL A 696 28.72 -15.66 -21.97
N ARG A 697 29.45 -15.93 -23.07
CA ARG A 697 28.88 -16.39 -24.34
C ARG A 697 28.38 -17.84 -24.31
N ALA A 698 28.93 -18.69 -23.43
CA ALA A 698 28.52 -20.09 -23.26
C ALA A 698 27.39 -20.25 -22.22
N MET A 699 27.20 -19.23 -21.38
CA MET A 699 26.28 -19.24 -20.23
C MET A 699 24.86 -19.72 -20.54
N PRO A 700 24.17 -19.26 -21.61
CA PRO A 700 22.78 -19.64 -21.86
C PRO A 700 22.61 -21.15 -22.05
N THR A 701 23.49 -21.77 -22.84
CA THR A 701 23.45 -23.21 -23.15
C THR A 701 23.70 -24.05 -21.91
N VAL A 702 24.70 -23.68 -21.09
CA VAL A 702 25.09 -24.45 -19.90
C VAL A 702 24.06 -24.31 -18.78
N LEU A 703 23.46 -23.12 -18.61
CA LEU A 703 22.39 -22.89 -17.63
C LEU A 703 21.19 -23.80 -17.90
N ASP A 704 20.72 -23.85 -19.14
CA ASP A 704 19.54 -24.64 -19.49
C ASP A 704 19.79 -26.14 -19.32
N GLU A 705 21.00 -26.64 -19.66
CA GLU A 705 21.37 -28.04 -19.41
C GLU A 705 21.43 -28.42 -17.93
N VAL A 706 21.98 -27.55 -17.08
CA VAL A 706 22.11 -27.82 -15.64
C VAL A 706 20.74 -27.77 -14.95
N LEU A 707 19.87 -26.86 -15.37
CA LEU A 707 18.53 -26.68 -14.81
C LEU A 707 17.50 -27.69 -15.36
N ALA A 708 17.71 -28.25 -16.56
CA ALA A 708 16.83 -29.26 -17.16
C ALA A 708 16.89 -30.64 -16.49
N VAL A 709 17.87 -30.87 -15.59
CA VAL A 709 17.93 -32.10 -14.80
C VAL A 709 16.78 -32.08 -13.80
N ALA A 710 15.77 -32.94 -14.02
CA ALA A 710 14.53 -33.02 -13.25
C ALA A 710 14.76 -33.11 -11.72
N ASP A 711 15.89 -33.67 -11.28
CA ASP A 711 16.28 -33.76 -9.87
C ASP A 711 16.58 -32.42 -9.19
N VAL A 712 16.97 -31.37 -9.91
CA VAL A 712 17.35 -30.09 -9.28
C VAL A 712 16.14 -29.41 -8.62
N GLY A 713 14.97 -29.53 -9.24
CA GLY A 713 13.72 -28.97 -8.72
C GLY A 713 13.08 -29.82 -7.60
N SER A 714 13.12 -31.14 -7.69
CA SER A 714 12.57 -32.07 -6.69
C SER A 714 13.47 -32.18 -5.45
N THR A 715 14.79 -32.36 -5.63
CA THR A 715 15.76 -32.50 -4.53
C THR A 715 15.84 -31.22 -3.68
N PHE A 716 15.71 -30.04 -4.30
CA PHE A 716 15.63 -28.78 -3.57
C PHE A 716 14.31 -28.68 -2.77
N ARG A 717 13.17 -29.08 -3.36
CA ARG A 717 11.86 -29.06 -2.68
C ARG A 717 11.77 -30.04 -1.50
N GLU A 718 12.42 -31.20 -1.59
CA GLU A 718 12.40 -32.24 -0.53
C GLU A 718 13.44 -32.01 0.58
N GLY A 719 14.50 -31.22 0.34
CA GLY A 719 15.62 -31.07 1.27
C GLY A 719 15.82 -29.69 1.91
N SER A 720 15.30 -28.61 1.31
CA SER A 720 15.64 -27.24 1.72
C SER A 720 14.69 -26.21 1.12
N SER A 721 13.84 -25.58 1.93
CA SER A 721 12.93 -24.55 1.42
C SER A 721 12.69 -23.41 2.41
N ARG A 722 13.20 -22.24 1.99
CA ARG A 722 12.74 -20.86 2.24
C ARG A 722 13.27 -20.10 3.46
N ASN A 723 13.76 -20.73 4.54
CA ASN A 723 14.09 -19.96 5.75
C ASN A 723 15.59 -19.75 5.95
N ALA A 724 16.14 -18.64 5.43
CA ALA A 724 17.56 -18.30 5.54
C ALA A 724 18.05 -18.02 6.98
N THR A 725 17.12 -17.89 7.93
CA THR A 725 17.38 -17.66 9.35
C THR A 725 17.46 -18.96 10.15
N ASP A 726 17.03 -20.08 9.57
CA ASP A 726 17.18 -21.41 10.16
C ASP A 726 18.57 -21.97 9.82
N VAL A 727 19.30 -22.35 10.85
CA VAL A 727 20.70 -22.77 10.74
C VAL A 727 20.82 -24.11 10.02
N ASP A 728 19.92 -25.06 10.30
CA ASP A 728 19.96 -26.40 9.73
C ASP A 728 19.54 -26.37 8.26
N GLU A 729 18.53 -25.57 7.91
CA GLU A 729 18.12 -25.38 6.52
C GLU A 729 19.17 -24.66 5.69
N ALA A 730 19.79 -23.60 6.23
CA ALA A 730 20.84 -22.86 5.55
C ALA A 730 22.08 -23.74 5.28
N LYS A 731 22.41 -24.66 6.20
CA LYS A 731 23.51 -25.62 6.04
C LYS A 731 23.26 -26.64 4.93
N LYS A 732 22.04 -27.19 4.87
CA LYS A 732 21.62 -28.08 3.76
C LYS A 732 21.69 -27.36 2.42
N THR A 733 21.21 -26.12 2.37
CA THR A 733 21.21 -25.30 1.15
C THR A 733 22.64 -24.99 0.68
N SER A 734 23.52 -24.57 1.58
CA SER A 734 24.94 -24.30 1.26
C SER A 734 25.63 -25.53 0.67
N THR A 735 25.43 -26.71 1.27
CA THR A 735 26.02 -27.97 0.78
C THR A 735 25.49 -28.34 -0.62
N PHE A 736 24.22 -28.07 -0.88
CA PHE A 736 23.60 -28.30 -2.18
C PHE A 736 24.16 -27.35 -3.25
N LEU A 737 24.35 -26.07 -2.92
CA LEU A 737 24.92 -25.08 -3.84
C LEU A 737 26.37 -25.42 -4.22
N ASP A 738 27.22 -25.83 -3.27
CA ASP A 738 28.60 -26.27 -3.53
C ASP A 738 28.64 -27.37 -4.62
N ARG A 739 27.71 -28.33 -4.55
CA ARG A 739 27.61 -29.44 -5.50
C ARG A 739 27.14 -28.98 -6.89
N ILE A 740 26.14 -28.10 -6.96
CA ILE A 740 25.63 -27.58 -8.23
C ILE A 740 26.66 -26.69 -8.91
N GLU A 741 27.29 -25.78 -8.16
CA GLU A 741 28.29 -24.85 -8.68
C GLU A 741 29.48 -25.59 -9.29
N SER A 742 29.97 -26.64 -8.61
CA SER A 742 31.06 -27.48 -9.12
C SER A 742 30.70 -28.11 -10.47
N LYS A 743 29.51 -28.70 -10.58
CA LYS A 743 29.01 -29.32 -11.82
C LYS A 743 28.80 -28.28 -12.93
N TYR A 744 28.33 -27.09 -12.58
CA TYR A 744 28.09 -26.00 -13.52
C TYR A 744 29.40 -25.48 -14.14
N PHE A 745 30.41 -25.19 -13.33
CA PHE A 745 31.70 -24.71 -13.84
C PHE A 745 32.50 -25.78 -14.59
N GLU A 746 32.37 -27.05 -14.23
CA GLU A 746 32.95 -28.16 -15.00
C GLU A 746 32.38 -28.20 -16.43
N LYS A 747 31.05 -28.12 -16.56
CA LYS A 747 30.38 -28.02 -17.87
C LYS A 747 30.75 -26.75 -18.63
N MET A 748 30.84 -25.61 -17.94
CA MET A 748 31.20 -24.34 -18.56
C MET A 748 32.56 -24.42 -19.25
N ARG A 749 33.57 -24.96 -18.55
CA ARG A 749 34.91 -25.16 -19.13
C ARG A 749 34.88 -26.07 -20.35
N ALA A 750 34.13 -27.18 -20.28
CA ALA A 750 34.00 -28.11 -21.40
C ALA A 750 33.41 -27.46 -22.67
N VAL A 751 32.39 -26.59 -22.52
CA VAL A 751 31.77 -25.89 -23.65
C VAL A 751 32.68 -24.79 -24.22
N VAL A 752 33.39 -24.05 -23.37
CA VAL A 752 34.38 -23.06 -23.80
C VAL A 752 35.51 -23.72 -24.59
N GLU A 753 36.09 -24.80 -24.07
CA GLU A 753 37.14 -25.56 -24.76
C GLU A 753 36.69 -26.17 -26.10
N GLN A 754 35.42 -26.59 -26.22
CA GLN A 754 34.89 -27.09 -27.49
C GLN A 754 34.73 -25.98 -28.53
N ARG A 755 34.31 -24.78 -28.11
CA ARG A 755 34.19 -23.62 -29.01
C ARG A 755 35.54 -23.08 -29.45
N GLU A 756 36.55 -23.08 -28.57
CA GLU A 756 37.93 -22.73 -28.93
C GLU A 756 38.59 -23.72 -29.90
N LYS A 757 38.11 -24.97 -29.95
CA LYS A 757 38.57 -25.99 -30.91
C LYS A 757 37.82 -25.96 -32.25
N THR A 758 36.68 -25.27 -32.33
CA THR A 758 35.80 -25.27 -33.51
C THR A 758 35.67 -23.90 -34.20
N GLY A 759 36.08 -22.81 -33.54
CA GLY A 759 36.37 -21.51 -34.16
C GLY A 759 37.83 -21.41 -34.56
#